data_AF-W5NB30-F1
#
_entry.id   AF-W5NB30-F1
#
_cell.length_a   1.000
_cell.length_b   1.000
_cell.length_c   1.000
_cell.angle_alpha   90.00
_cell.angle_beta   90.00
_cell.angle_gamma   90.00
#
_symmetry.space_group_name_H-M   'P 1'
#
loop_
_entity.id
_entity.type
_entity.pdbx_description
1 polymer ?
#
loop_
_entity_poly.entity_id
_entity_poly.type
_entity_poly.pdbx_seq_one_letter_code
_entity_poly.pdbx_strand_id
1 'polypeptide(L)'
;LARLLKKRNADDADIEVYSVRIDCKVTSRFAHTIMTSRAVNHANVSREALFDVELPKTAFITNFSMVIDGVTYVGQVKEKEQAKQQYQKAVSQGQSAGLVRASGRKMEKFSVSVNIAAASKVTFELTYEELLKRSLGKYELMIRVRPKQLVQHFEIMAELYEPQGIAFLEANGTFITNDLLPLVKTTITGNKARVSFSPGLEQQRTCVGCPSTRIDGDFFITYDVNREKDIGDIQIVNGYFVHFFAPANLQRVPKNVVFVIDESGSMGGRKIEQTREALHAILNDIQEEDYFALLVFDDRLRKWKPSLTKATPESLREAKQFVETIQARGGTDINWSVLEAVKMLKDDLANHTLPERSVSLIILLTDGQPASGKGVTNLEKIQENARNAIGGNMTLYCLGFGYNVDYNFLHKLASENNGFARRIYEDSDAALQLQGFYTEVANPLLWGIEMQYPENSVDSLTESSFKQLYQGSEIVVAGHISDNSLDFFPVEVKAQGLENELHLQSQSRVQERLEASKEQQYIFGEFTERLWAYLTIQQLLSKRGSGTPEAKSNMTARALELSLQYSFVTPLTSMVVTKPQEDDDKDTLIADKLTEEERGQRRPSGFGYTASRVQNVYHALPPVTSVDGDPHFIIWVPQQNDTLCFNIDERPGVIFSLTPSPPTGITVNGQTIGDKKLVPSRKVNTYFGRFGIVSRSLGIKVDVTTQAIHVFHNGKEAVFSWSDTVSLKQPSFDLQVSKEKSLTVAMKDSATFVIILHRVWKKHPFYRDYLGFYTLDSHLLSPATHGLLGQFYGGLQFEVSDVHSGEALDKPDATMQVKGLTLSVTRGWQKDYRWDTKHGEEVPCWFVHNNGTGLIDGTHTDYIVSGIFKSS
;
A
#
# COMPACT_ATOMS: atom_id res chain seq x y z
N LEU A 1 -38.26 -44.96 -16.65
CA LEU A 1 -37.49 -44.77 -17.90
C LEU A 1 -38.06 -43.57 -18.64
N ALA A 2 -37.36 -42.52 -19.04
CA ALA A 2 -36.04 -42.00 -18.73
C ALA A 2 -36.01 -40.55 -19.30
N ARG A 3 -35.30 -39.65 -18.61
CA ARG A 3 -34.68 -38.41 -19.11
C ARG A 3 -35.58 -37.34 -19.77
N LEU A 4 -36.09 -36.45 -18.91
CA LEU A 4 -36.12 -35.01 -19.19
C LEU A 4 -35.36 -34.31 -18.07
N LEU A 5 -34.03 -34.22 -18.23
CA LEU A 5 -33.16 -33.41 -17.38
C LEU A 5 -32.69 -32.20 -18.17
N LYS A 6 -33.08 -31.04 -17.62
CA LYS A 6 -32.62 -29.68 -17.90
C LYS A 6 -31.16 -29.62 -18.37
N LYS A 7 -30.93 -29.22 -19.62
CA LYS A 7 -29.72 -28.48 -19.99
C LYS A 7 -29.85 -27.07 -19.38
N ARG A 8 -29.25 -26.87 -18.20
CA ARG A 8 -28.93 -25.52 -17.70
C ARG A 8 -27.65 -25.07 -18.41
N ASN A 9 -27.67 -23.83 -18.89
CA ASN A 9 -26.50 -23.11 -19.38
C ASN A 9 -25.38 -23.17 -18.33
N ALA A 10 -24.27 -23.80 -18.71
CA ALA A 10 -22.99 -23.70 -18.04
C ALA A 10 -22.19 -22.62 -18.79
N ASP A 11 -22.28 -21.38 -18.31
CA ASP A 11 -21.33 -20.33 -18.67
C ASP A 11 -20.14 -20.42 -17.71
N ASP A 12 -19.05 -21.01 -18.21
CA ASP A 12 -17.71 -20.42 -18.27
C ASP A 12 -17.01 -19.95 -16.98
N ALA A 13 -16.99 -20.79 -15.95
CA ALA A 13 -15.91 -20.79 -14.96
C ALA A 13 -15.51 -22.25 -14.66
N ASP A 14 -14.32 -22.66 -15.12
CA ASP A 14 -13.82 -24.03 -14.90
C ASP A 14 -13.59 -24.36 -13.42
N ILE A 15 -13.34 -23.32 -12.60
CA ILE A 15 -13.25 -23.39 -11.14
C ILE A 15 -14.39 -22.57 -10.51
N GLU A 16 -15.28 -23.24 -9.79
CA GLU A 16 -16.35 -22.62 -8.99
C GLU A 16 -15.88 -22.41 -7.54
N VAL A 17 -15.96 -21.18 -7.02
CA VAL A 17 -15.86 -20.93 -5.57
C VAL A 17 -17.22 -21.23 -4.94
N TYR A 18 -17.34 -22.45 -4.42
CA TYR A 18 -18.58 -23.01 -3.91
C TYR A 18 -19.00 -22.38 -2.57
N SER A 19 -18.06 -22.15 -1.65
CA SER A 19 -18.38 -21.52 -0.37
C SER A 19 -17.28 -20.58 0.11
N VAL A 20 -17.68 -19.48 0.72
CA VAL A 20 -16.81 -18.52 1.41
C VAL A 20 -17.43 -18.25 2.77
N ARG A 21 -16.72 -18.60 3.83
CA ARG A 21 -17.14 -18.42 5.21
C ARG A 21 -16.08 -17.66 5.98
N ILE A 22 -16.51 -16.62 6.69
CA ILE A 22 -15.65 -15.85 7.58
C ILE A 22 -16.24 -15.98 8.99
N ASP A 23 -15.53 -16.66 9.88
CA ASP A 23 -15.86 -16.75 11.30
C ASP A 23 -14.89 -15.88 12.09
N CYS A 24 -15.42 -14.86 12.77
CA CYS A 24 -14.65 -13.99 13.65
C CYS A 24 -15.11 -14.17 15.10
N LYS A 25 -14.15 -14.33 15.99
CA LYS A 25 -14.36 -14.51 17.43
C LYS A 25 -13.58 -13.41 18.14
N VAL A 26 -14.28 -12.47 18.78
CA VAL A 26 -13.66 -11.38 19.53
C VAL A 26 -13.83 -11.64 21.01
N THR A 27 -12.74 -11.74 21.76
CA THR A 27 -12.75 -11.87 23.22
C THR A 27 -11.86 -10.79 23.81
N SER A 28 -12.43 -9.90 24.62
CA SER A 28 -11.70 -8.78 25.24
C SER A 28 -10.82 -8.04 24.23
N ARG A 29 -11.44 -7.52 23.16
CA ARG A 29 -10.79 -6.81 22.03
C ARG A 29 -9.82 -7.65 21.17
N PHE A 30 -9.52 -8.89 21.53
CA PHE A 30 -8.67 -9.76 20.73
C PHE A 30 -9.52 -10.53 19.71
N ALA A 31 -9.33 -10.22 18.43
CA ALA A 31 -10.07 -10.80 17.33
C ALA A 31 -9.29 -11.99 16.73
N HIS A 32 -9.94 -13.14 16.68
CA HIS A 32 -9.47 -14.35 16.02
C HIS A 32 -10.38 -14.62 14.82
N THR A 33 -9.83 -14.53 13.60
CA THR A 33 -10.62 -14.65 12.36
C THR A 33 -10.15 -15.82 11.53
N ILE A 34 -11.10 -16.67 11.13
CA ILE A 34 -10.90 -17.81 10.23
C ILE A 34 -11.65 -17.52 8.93
N MET A 35 -10.92 -17.52 7.82
CA MET A 35 -11.48 -17.42 6.46
C MET A 35 -11.37 -18.77 5.77
N THR A 36 -12.51 -19.39 5.47
CA THR A 36 -12.60 -20.67 4.77
C THR A 36 -13.17 -20.46 3.37
N SER A 37 -12.46 -20.91 2.35
CA SER A 37 -12.93 -20.89 0.96
C SER A 37 -12.84 -22.27 0.34
N ARG A 38 -13.93 -22.75 -0.26
CA ARG A 38 -13.97 -24.04 -0.96
C ARG A 38 -14.14 -23.82 -2.44
N ALA A 39 -13.19 -24.31 -3.23
CA ALA A 39 -13.23 -24.28 -4.69
C ALA A 39 -13.42 -25.70 -5.25
N VAL A 40 -14.15 -25.81 -6.36
CA VAL A 40 -14.45 -27.05 -7.06
C VAL A 40 -14.06 -26.91 -8.52
N ASN A 41 -13.27 -27.86 -9.03
CA ASN A 41 -12.94 -27.95 -10.45
C ASN A 41 -13.99 -28.81 -11.15
N HIS A 42 -14.83 -28.20 -11.98
CA HIS A 42 -15.82 -28.94 -12.78
C HIS A 42 -15.27 -29.40 -14.13
N ALA A 43 -14.08 -28.93 -14.51
CA ALA A 43 -13.44 -29.34 -15.75
C ALA A 43 -12.95 -30.79 -15.67
N ASN A 44 -12.81 -31.39 -16.85
CA ASN A 44 -12.24 -32.73 -17.03
C ASN A 44 -10.70 -32.72 -17.09
N VAL A 45 -10.07 -31.57 -16.82
CA VAL A 45 -8.62 -31.37 -16.79
C VAL A 45 -8.21 -30.70 -15.48
N SER A 46 -6.94 -30.85 -15.11
CA SER A 46 -6.36 -30.12 -13.97
C SER A 46 -6.43 -28.60 -14.22
N ARG A 47 -6.80 -27.84 -13.21
CA ARG A 47 -6.94 -26.38 -13.27
C ARG A 47 -6.38 -25.73 -12.01
N GLU A 48 -5.92 -24.50 -12.15
CA GLU A 48 -5.40 -23.71 -11.03
C GLU A 48 -6.56 -23.09 -10.23
N ALA A 49 -6.59 -23.35 -8.93
CA ALA A 49 -7.49 -22.70 -7.99
C ALA A 49 -6.75 -21.61 -7.22
N LEU A 50 -7.34 -20.41 -7.18
CA LEU A 50 -6.78 -19.24 -6.50
C LEU A 50 -7.55 -18.94 -5.19
N PHE A 51 -6.82 -18.83 -4.10
CA PHE A 51 -7.27 -18.26 -2.84
C PHE A 51 -6.68 -16.85 -2.70
N ASP A 52 -7.54 -15.83 -2.72
CA ASP A 52 -7.14 -14.42 -2.72
C ASP A 52 -7.96 -13.65 -1.68
N VAL A 53 -7.31 -13.26 -0.58
CA VAL A 53 -7.96 -12.56 0.55
C VAL A 53 -7.13 -11.38 1.04
N GLU A 54 -7.77 -10.41 1.67
CA GLU A 54 -7.11 -9.27 2.28
C GLU A 54 -7.37 -9.22 3.78
N LEU A 55 -6.30 -9.01 4.56
CA LEU A 55 -6.34 -8.94 6.02
C LEU A 55 -5.71 -7.63 6.54
N PRO A 56 -6.06 -7.17 7.76
CA PRO A 56 -5.46 -5.98 8.35
C PRO A 56 -3.94 -6.08 8.51
N LYS A 57 -3.23 -4.98 8.28
CA LYS A 57 -1.78 -4.86 8.53
C LYS A 57 -1.42 -5.08 10.00
N THR A 58 -2.35 -4.82 10.91
CA THR A 58 -2.22 -5.08 12.34
C THR A 58 -2.24 -6.57 12.66
N ALA A 59 -2.93 -7.39 11.87
CA ALA A 59 -3.09 -8.80 12.15
C ALA A 59 -1.82 -9.63 11.89
N PHE A 60 -1.60 -10.66 12.68
CA PHE A 60 -0.63 -11.71 12.38
C PHE A 60 -1.36 -12.96 11.89
N ILE A 61 -0.86 -13.52 10.77
CA ILE A 61 -1.32 -14.84 10.31
C ILE A 61 -0.79 -15.87 11.30
N THR A 62 -1.65 -16.78 11.74
CA THR A 62 -1.33 -17.82 12.73
C THR A 62 -1.38 -19.22 12.15
N ASN A 63 -2.27 -19.44 11.18
CA ASN A 63 -2.39 -20.71 10.51
C ASN A 63 -2.85 -20.51 9.06
N PHE A 64 -2.38 -21.36 8.17
CA PHE A 64 -2.97 -21.56 6.86
C PHE A 64 -2.93 -23.04 6.55
N SER A 65 -4.06 -23.58 6.09
CA SER A 65 -4.13 -24.96 5.63
C SER A 65 -4.89 -25.06 4.32
N MET A 66 -4.56 -26.10 3.55
CA MET A 66 -5.32 -26.48 2.37
C MET A 66 -5.66 -27.97 2.43
N VAL A 67 -6.90 -28.32 2.13
CA VAL A 67 -7.38 -29.70 2.07
C VAL A 67 -7.68 -30.03 0.62
N ILE A 68 -6.88 -30.92 0.02
CA ILE A 68 -7.03 -31.39 -1.36
C ILE A 68 -7.29 -32.89 -1.32
N ASP A 69 -8.41 -33.33 -1.89
CA ASP A 69 -8.81 -34.74 -1.95
C ASP A 69 -8.79 -35.48 -0.59
N GLY A 70 -9.05 -34.75 0.50
CA GLY A 70 -9.08 -35.29 1.87
C GLY A 70 -7.73 -35.27 2.59
N VAL A 71 -6.64 -34.91 1.91
CA VAL A 71 -5.32 -34.72 2.53
C VAL A 71 -5.19 -33.26 2.97
N THR A 72 -4.80 -33.06 4.23
CA THR A 72 -4.60 -31.72 4.80
C THR A 72 -3.13 -31.34 4.77
N TYR A 73 -2.82 -30.20 4.16
CA TYR A 73 -1.49 -29.60 4.11
C TYR A 73 -1.49 -28.35 4.99
N VAL A 74 -0.74 -28.38 6.08
CA VAL A 74 -0.69 -27.30 7.08
C VAL A 74 0.58 -26.48 6.87
N GLY A 75 0.45 -25.17 6.92
CA GLY A 75 1.57 -24.23 6.88
C GLY A 75 2.37 -24.26 8.17
N GLN A 76 3.69 -24.23 8.04
CA GLN A 76 4.63 -24.16 9.16
C GLN A 76 5.30 -22.80 9.19
N VAL A 77 5.24 -22.12 10.33
CA VAL A 77 5.97 -20.87 10.53
C VAL A 77 7.44 -21.18 10.78
N LYS A 78 8.32 -20.52 10.02
CA LYS A 78 9.78 -20.65 10.09
C LYS A 78 10.42 -19.27 10.11
N GLU A 79 11.71 -19.23 10.39
CA GLU A 79 12.50 -18.01 10.21
C GLU A 79 12.44 -17.53 8.75
N LYS A 80 12.34 -16.22 8.55
CA LYS A 80 12.14 -15.62 7.22
C LYS A 80 13.19 -16.05 6.19
N GLU A 81 14.47 -16.08 6.57
CA GLU A 81 15.55 -16.51 5.67
C GLU A 81 15.49 -18.01 5.34
N GLN A 82 15.19 -18.86 6.32
CA GLN A 82 15.04 -20.31 6.10
C GLN A 82 13.87 -20.61 5.16
N ALA A 83 12.75 -19.91 5.37
CA ALA A 83 11.58 -20.00 4.51
C ALA A 83 11.93 -19.55 3.08
N LYS A 84 12.58 -18.39 2.92
CA LYS A 84 13.00 -17.87 1.61
C LYS A 84 13.95 -18.80 0.85
N GLN A 85 14.86 -19.48 1.54
CA GLN A 85 15.71 -20.51 0.90
C GLN A 85 14.85 -21.69 0.39
N GLN A 86 13.87 -22.13 1.17
CA GLN A 86 12.94 -23.18 0.77
C GLN A 86 12.08 -22.75 -0.44
N TYR A 87 11.65 -21.49 -0.49
CA TYR A 87 10.98 -20.89 -1.66
C TYR A 87 11.83 -20.93 -2.91
N GLN A 88 13.05 -20.40 -2.83
CA GLN A 88 13.93 -20.25 -3.98
C GLN A 88 14.28 -21.62 -4.56
N LYS A 89 14.46 -22.62 -3.69
CA LYS A 89 14.61 -24.01 -4.11
C LYS A 89 13.37 -24.51 -4.86
N ALA A 90 12.17 -24.30 -4.34
CA ALA A 90 10.94 -24.75 -5.01
C ALA A 90 10.68 -24.03 -6.35
N VAL A 91 10.86 -22.71 -6.40
CA VAL A 91 10.72 -21.93 -7.64
C VAL A 91 11.75 -22.34 -8.69
N SER A 92 13.00 -22.62 -8.29
CA SER A 92 14.03 -23.14 -9.21
C SER A 92 13.68 -24.51 -9.80
N GLN A 93 12.77 -25.24 -9.16
CA GLN A 93 12.23 -26.53 -9.61
C GLN A 93 10.91 -26.38 -10.39
N GLY A 94 10.47 -25.15 -10.70
CA GLY A 94 9.26 -24.90 -11.50
C GLY A 94 7.94 -25.10 -10.75
N GLN A 95 7.96 -25.12 -9.43
CA GLN A 95 6.82 -25.46 -8.57
C GLN A 95 5.94 -24.24 -8.24
N SER A 96 4.67 -24.50 -7.90
CA SER A 96 3.69 -23.46 -7.55
C SER A 96 3.97 -22.87 -6.17
N ALA A 97 3.98 -21.53 -6.06
CA ALA A 97 4.34 -20.83 -4.82
C ALA A 97 3.35 -19.69 -4.47
N GLY A 98 2.89 -19.68 -3.22
CA GLY A 98 2.03 -18.62 -2.66
C GLY A 98 2.86 -17.42 -2.21
N LEU A 99 2.24 -16.24 -2.17
CA LEU A 99 2.92 -14.97 -1.87
C LEU A 99 1.98 -14.00 -1.14
N VAL A 100 2.50 -13.37 -0.08
CA VAL A 100 1.85 -12.22 0.58
C VAL A 100 2.40 -10.92 -0.01
N ARG A 101 1.50 -10.01 -0.37
CA ARG A 101 1.81 -8.66 -0.90
C ARG A 101 1.04 -7.61 -0.11
N ALA A 102 1.46 -6.34 -0.13
CA ALA A 102 0.67 -5.27 0.48
C ALA A 102 -0.60 -5.01 -0.36
N SER A 103 -1.76 -4.75 0.27
CA SER A 103 -2.97 -4.29 -0.43
C SER A 103 -3.50 -2.99 0.16
N GLY A 104 -3.32 -1.87 -0.53
CA GLY A 104 -3.81 -0.58 -0.03
C GLY A 104 -3.15 -0.12 1.29
N ARG A 105 -3.81 0.80 2.01
CA ARG A 105 -3.25 1.54 3.15
C ARG A 105 -3.24 0.74 4.44
N LYS A 106 -4.36 0.08 4.77
CA LYS A 106 -4.59 -0.65 6.03
C LYS A 106 -4.51 -2.18 5.88
N MET A 107 -4.44 -2.72 4.66
CA MET A 107 -4.54 -4.16 4.41
C MET A 107 -3.27 -4.77 3.79
N GLU A 108 -3.19 -6.08 3.87
CA GLU A 108 -2.25 -6.96 3.19
C GLU A 108 -3.03 -8.01 2.40
N LYS A 109 -2.53 -8.31 1.20
CA LYS A 109 -3.04 -9.33 0.30
C LYS A 109 -2.35 -10.66 0.61
N PHE A 110 -3.12 -11.68 0.92
CA PHE A 110 -2.67 -13.06 0.98
C PHE A 110 -3.19 -13.79 -0.27
N SER A 111 -2.28 -14.30 -1.09
CA SER A 111 -2.64 -15.04 -2.31
C SER A 111 -1.90 -16.36 -2.41
N VAL A 112 -2.65 -17.43 -2.61
CA VAL A 112 -2.15 -18.78 -2.82
C VAL A 112 -2.84 -19.35 -4.05
N SER A 113 -2.07 -19.91 -4.98
CA SER A 113 -2.60 -20.68 -6.09
C SER A 113 -2.09 -22.12 -6.05
N VAL A 114 -2.96 -23.06 -6.42
CA VAL A 114 -2.63 -24.49 -6.44
C VAL A 114 -3.38 -25.20 -7.56
N ASN A 115 -2.70 -26.10 -8.25
CA ASN A 115 -3.32 -26.96 -9.26
C ASN A 115 -4.14 -28.07 -8.60
N ILE A 116 -5.41 -28.18 -9.00
CA ILE A 116 -6.34 -29.20 -8.55
C ILE A 116 -6.79 -30.08 -9.73
N ALA A 117 -6.85 -31.38 -9.50
CA ALA A 117 -7.18 -32.36 -10.54
C ALA A 117 -8.61 -32.16 -11.09
N ALA A 118 -8.88 -32.80 -12.22
CA ALA A 118 -10.22 -32.83 -12.82
C ALA A 118 -11.26 -33.37 -11.81
N ALA A 119 -12.44 -32.75 -11.75
CA ALA A 119 -13.52 -33.13 -10.82
C ALA A 119 -13.12 -33.16 -9.32
N SER A 120 -12.01 -32.52 -8.94
CA SER A 120 -11.53 -32.42 -7.57
C SER A 120 -11.99 -31.12 -6.89
N LYS A 121 -11.74 -31.02 -5.59
CA LYS A 121 -12.05 -29.86 -4.75
C LYS A 121 -10.87 -29.54 -3.84
N VAL A 122 -10.74 -28.26 -3.52
CA VAL A 122 -9.81 -27.77 -2.49
C VAL A 122 -10.58 -26.91 -1.49
N THR A 123 -10.21 -27.03 -0.22
CA THR A 123 -10.66 -26.11 0.83
C THR A 123 -9.44 -25.40 1.39
N PHE A 124 -9.44 -24.07 1.32
CA PHE A 124 -8.43 -23.21 1.92
C PHE A 124 -8.97 -22.68 3.24
N GLU A 125 -8.11 -22.62 4.25
CA GLU A 125 -8.43 -22.04 5.55
C GLU A 125 -7.27 -21.14 5.99
N LEU A 126 -7.54 -19.86 6.19
CA LEU A 126 -6.59 -18.88 6.71
C LEU A 126 -7.06 -18.40 8.08
N THR A 127 -6.18 -18.47 9.07
CA THR A 127 -6.43 -17.93 10.41
C THR A 127 -5.49 -16.76 10.67
N TYR A 128 -6.04 -15.65 11.15
CA TYR A 128 -5.26 -14.50 11.60
C TYR A 128 -5.85 -13.87 12.86
N GLU A 129 -4.99 -13.23 13.64
CA GLU A 129 -5.34 -12.63 14.92
C GLU A 129 -4.88 -11.18 15.01
N GLU A 130 -5.69 -10.32 15.63
CA GLU A 130 -5.34 -8.93 15.91
C GLU A 130 -5.92 -8.43 17.23
N LEU A 131 -5.23 -7.48 17.86
CA LEU A 131 -5.80 -6.67 18.92
C LEU A 131 -6.51 -5.45 18.32
N LEU A 132 -7.82 -5.35 18.52
CA LEU A 132 -8.61 -4.20 18.09
C LEU A 132 -8.20 -2.97 18.89
N LYS A 133 -7.74 -1.93 18.20
CA LYS A 133 -7.35 -0.67 18.81
C LYS A 133 -8.55 0.26 18.91
N ARG A 134 -8.82 0.77 20.12
CA ARG A 134 -9.83 1.81 20.32
C ARG A 134 -9.35 3.13 19.72
N SER A 135 -10.17 3.72 18.85
CA SER A 135 -9.94 5.04 18.28
C SER A 135 -11.25 5.80 18.21
N LEU A 136 -11.23 7.09 18.54
CA LEU A 136 -12.40 7.96 18.50
C LEU A 136 -13.62 7.37 19.24
N GLY A 137 -13.37 6.65 20.34
CA GLY A 137 -14.42 6.11 21.21
C GLY A 137 -15.04 4.80 20.73
N LYS A 138 -14.42 4.10 19.76
CA LYS A 138 -14.92 2.82 19.24
C LYS A 138 -13.80 1.87 18.82
N TYR A 139 -14.11 0.58 18.82
CA TYR A 139 -13.37 -0.46 18.11
C TYR A 139 -13.99 -0.66 16.73
N GLU A 140 -13.17 -0.96 15.74
CA GLU A 140 -13.60 -1.24 14.37
C GLU A 140 -12.94 -2.54 13.91
N LEU A 141 -13.75 -3.59 13.73
CA LEU A 141 -13.35 -4.81 13.04
C LEU A 141 -13.72 -4.67 11.56
N MET A 142 -12.73 -4.72 10.68
CA MET A 142 -12.92 -4.56 9.24
C MET A 142 -12.61 -5.87 8.51
N ILE A 143 -13.63 -6.44 7.86
CA ILE A 143 -13.53 -7.65 7.06
C ILE A 143 -13.70 -7.28 5.59
N ARG A 144 -12.65 -7.47 4.79
CA ARG A 144 -12.69 -7.19 3.35
C ARG A 144 -13.02 -8.43 2.57
N VAL A 145 -14.00 -8.35 1.69
CA VAL A 145 -14.51 -9.50 0.95
C VAL A 145 -14.61 -9.20 -0.54
N ARG A 146 -13.92 -10.01 -1.36
CA ARG A 146 -13.88 -9.90 -2.83
C ARG A 146 -13.87 -11.29 -3.51
N PRO A 147 -14.97 -12.04 -3.48
CA PRO A 147 -15.04 -13.38 -4.08
C PRO A 147 -14.89 -13.39 -5.61
N LYS A 148 -15.06 -12.25 -6.31
CA LYS A 148 -14.98 -12.07 -7.80
C LYS A 148 -16.00 -12.89 -8.62
N GLN A 149 -16.66 -13.87 -8.02
CA GLN A 149 -17.74 -14.67 -8.60
C GLN A 149 -18.89 -14.81 -7.60
N LEU A 150 -20.04 -15.29 -8.06
CA LEU A 150 -21.16 -15.67 -7.18
C LEU A 150 -20.78 -16.91 -6.37
N VAL A 151 -21.12 -16.90 -5.08
CA VAL A 151 -20.76 -17.97 -4.14
C VAL A 151 -22.04 -18.65 -3.65
N GLN A 152 -22.14 -19.98 -3.79
CA GLN A 152 -23.34 -20.73 -3.40
C GLN A 152 -23.66 -20.54 -1.91
N HIS A 153 -22.63 -20.64 -1.06
CA HIS A 153 -22.75 -20.45 0.38
C HIS A 153 -21.79 -19.36 0.84
N PHE A 154 -22.31 -18.15 0.99
CA PHE A 154 -21.58 -17.02 1.55
C PHE A 154 -22.05 -16.74 2.98
N GLU A 155 -21.11 -16.61 3.92
CA GLU A 155 -21.42 -16.31 5.31
C GLU A 155 -20.31 -15.47 5.96
N ILE A 156 -20.70 -14.39 6.62
CA ILE A 156 -19.90 -13.70 7.63
C ILE A 156 -20.59 -13.92 8.98
N MET A 157 -19.86 -14.45 9.95
CA MET A 157 -20.31 -14.63 11.32
C MET A 157 -19.27 -14.00 12.25
N ALA A 158 -19.70 -13.09 13.12
CA ALA A 158 -18.87 -12.57 14.19
C ALA A 158 -19.54 -12.78 15.55
N GLU A 159 -18.81 -13.36 16.49
CA GLU A 159 -19.22 -13.55 17.87
C GLU A 159 -18.29 -12.71 18.75
N LEU A 160 -18.87 -11.82 19.56
CA LEU A 160 -18.13 -10.91 20.43
C LEU A 160 -18.46 -11.25 21.88
N TYR A 161 -17.43 -11.28 22.72
CA TYR A 161 -17.54 -11.43 24.16
C TYR A 161 -16.67 -10.38 24.85
N GLU A 162 -17.32 -9.49 25.60
CA GLU A 162 -16.67 -8.40 26.31
C GLU A 162 -17.11 -8.41 27.78
N PRO A 163 -16.23 -8.77 28.73
CA PRO A 163 -16.58 -8.93 30.14
C PRO A 163 -17.30 -7.72 30.77
N GLN A 164 -16.95 -6.51 30.34
CA GLN A 164 -17.55 -5.25 30.80
C GLN A 164 -18.99 -5.02 30.27
N GLY A 165 -19.44 -5.82 29.31
CA GLY A 165 -20.68 -5.56 28.58
C GLY A 165 -20.46 -4.69 27.34
N ILE A 166 -21.30 -4.90 26.33
CA ILE A 166 -21.25 -4.17 25.06
C ILE A 166 -22.13 -2.93 25.18
N ALA A 167 -21.55 -1.74 25.05
CA ALA A 167 -22.26 -0.47 25.18
C ALA A 167 -23.11 -0.16 23.93
N PHE A 168 -22.52 -0.37 22.75
CA PHE A 168 -23.22 -0.30 21.47
C PHE A 168 -22.54 -1.23 20.46
N LEU A 169 -23.28 -1.61 19.41
CA LEU A 169 -22.73 -2.33 18.27
C LEU A 169 -23.50 -1.95 17.00
N GLU A 170 -22.75 -1.71 15.94
CA GLU A 170 -23.26 -1.44 14.59
C GLU A 170 -22.51 -2.31 13.58
N ALA A 171 -23.22 -2.79 12.57
CA ALA A 171 -22.65 -3.54 11.47
C ALA A 171 -23.10 -2.94 10.14
N ASN A 172 -22.16 -2.62 9.26
CA ASN A 172 -22.43 -2.04 7.94
C ASN A 172 -21.39 -2.50 6.92
N GLY A 173 -21.51 -2.06 5.68
CA GLY A 173 -20.49 -2.34 4.67
C GLY A 173 -20.66 -1.54 3.40
N THR A 174 -19.57 -1.34 2.65
CA THR A 174 -19.53 -0.48 1.45
C THR A 174 -20.40 -1.02 0.31
N PHE A 175 -20.63 -2.33 0.29
CA PHE A 175 -21.48 -3.02 -0.69
C PHE A 175 -22.90 -3.29 -0.16
N ILE A 176 -23.21 -2.95 1.09
CA ILE A 176 -24.52 -3.21 1.69
C ILE A 176 -25.49 -2.12 1.26
N THR A 177 -26.29 -2.43 0.23
CA THR A 177 -27.39 -1.59 -0.24
C THR A 177 -28.64 -1.79 0.61
N ASN A 178 -29.65 -0.91 0.44
CA ASN A 178 -30.89 -0.94 1.24
C ASN A 178 -31.61 -2.30 1.23
N ASP A 179 -31.49 -3.06 0.14
CA ASP A 179 -32.06 -4.39 0.00
C ASP A 179 -31.23 -5.52 0.65
N LEU A 180 -29.95 -5.27 0.94
CA LEU A 180 -29.08 -6.18 1.69
C LEU A 180 -29.06 -5.90 3.20
N LEU A 181 -29.40 -4.68 3.62
CA LEU A 181 -29.46 -4.29 5.05
C LEU A 181 -30.25 -5.30 5.91
N PRO A 182 -31.44 -5.81 5.51
CA PRO A 182 -32.19 -6.76 6.33
C PRO A 182 -31.50 -8.11 6.56
N LEU A 183 -30.45 -8.42 5.80
CA LEU A 183 -29.67 -9.65 5.95
C LEU A 183 -28.57 -9.54 7.01
N VAL A 184 -28.23 -8.31 7.42
CA VAL A 184 -27.32 -8.06 8.53
C VAL A 184 -28.12 -8.23 9.82
N LYS A 185 -27.93 -9.37 10.49
CA LYS A 185 -28.58 -9.64 11.77
C LYS A 185 -27.59 -9.37 12.89
N THR A 186 -28.00 -8.53 13.84
CA THR A 186 -27.24 -8.24 15.05
C THR A 186 -28.07 -8.63 16.27
N THR A 187 -27.43 -9.27 17.24
CA THR A 187 -28.03 -9.58 18.54
C THR A 187 -27.04 -9.20 19.63
N ILE A 188 -27.51 -8.55 20.69
CA ILE A 188 -26.70 -8.13 21.83
C ILE A 188 -27.40 -8.64 23.09
N THR A 189 -26.68 -9.36 23.93
CA THR A 189 -27.16 -9.92 25.20
C THR A 189 -26.10 -9.66 26.28
N GLY A 190 -26.17 -8.48 26.89
CA GLY A 190 -25.23 -8.06 27.95
C GLY A 190 -23.78 -7.99 27.45
N ASN A 191 -23.00 -9.02 27.78
CA ASN A 191 -21.57 -9.16 27.43
C ASN A 191 -21.32 -9.93 26.13
N LYS A 192 -22.35 -10.46 25.48
CA LYS A 192 -22.24 -11.18 24.20
C LYS A 192 -22.92 -10.43 23.08
N ALA A 193 -22.34 -10.45 21.90
CA ALA A 193 -23.03 -10.08 20.67
C ALA A 193 -22.74 -11.05 19.53
N ARG A 194 -23.68 -11.15 18.61
CA ARG A 194 -23.53 -11.91 17.38
C ARG A 194 -23.97 -11.08 16.19
N VAL A 195 -23.12 -11.02 15.18
CA VAL A 195 -23.39 -10.43 13.87
C VAL A 195 -23.35 -11.54 12.83
N SER A 196 -24.36 -11.61 11.96
CA SER A 196 -24.36 -12.54 10.85
C SER A 196 -24.85 -11.89 9.57
N PHE A 197 -24.20 -12.21 8.45
CA PHE A 197 -24.60 -11.79 7.11
C PHE A 197 -24.43 -12.98 6.15
N SER A 198 -25.54 -13.46 5.58
CA SER A 198 -25.54 -14.61 4.68
C SER A 198 -26.54 -14.41 3.53
N PRO A 199 -26.12 -13.76 2.42
CA PRO A 199 -26.92 -13.56 1.24
C PRO A 199 -26.94 -14.80 0.34
N GLY A 200 -28.11 -15.16 -0.16
CA GLY A 200 -28.26 -16.17 -1.21
C GLY A 200 -27.80 -15.65 -2.58
N LEU A 201 -27.66 -16.56 -3.55
CA LEU A 201 -27.15 -16.22 -4.90
C LEU A 201 -27.84 -15.02 -5.56
N GLU A 202 -29.17 -14.97 -5.57
CA GLU A 202 -29.90 -13.86 -6.21
C GLU A 202 -29.66 -12.52 -5.51
N GLN A 203 -29.45 -12.55 -4.19
CA GLN A 203 -29.08 -11.37 -3.42
C GLN A 203 -27.62 -10.98 -3.66
N GLN A 204 -26.76 -11.84 -4.21
CA GLN A 204 -25.39 -11.48 -4.56
C GLN A 204 -25.28 -10.84 -5.95
N ARG A 205 -26.25 -11.07 -6.85
CA ARG A 205 -26.16 -10.58 -8.23
C ARG A 205 -26.21 -9.05 -8.30
N THR A 206 -25.45 -8.48 -9.22
CA THR A 206 -25.55 -7.03 -9.56
C THR A 206 -26.77 -6.71 -10.41
N CYS A 207 -27.30 -7.68 -11.16
CA CYS A 207 -28.44 -7.54 -12.06
C CYS A 207 -29.12 -8.89 -12.31
N VAL A 208 -30.35 -8.85 -12.83
CA VAL A 208 -31.11 -10.08 -13.11
C VAL A 208 -30.39 -10.92 -14.18
N GLY A 209 -29.96 -12.12 -13.80
CA GLY A 209 -29.35 -13.10 -14.71
C GLY A 209 -27.86 -12.92 -15.03
N CYS A 210 -27.19 -11.86 -14.54
CA CYS A 210 -25.74 -11.72 -14.78
C CYS A 210 -24.88 -12.52 -13.77
N PRO A 211 -23.68 -12.97 -14.20
CA PRO A 211 -22.78 -13.76 -13.36
C PRO A 211 -21.98 -12.93 -12.35
N SER A 212 -22.08 -11.60 -12.38
CA SER A 212 -21.31 -10.71 -11.52
C SER A 212 -21.93 -10.57 -10.13
N THR A 213 -21.08 -10.66 -9.11
CA THR A 213 -21.43 -10.44 -7.70
C THR A 213 -21.25 -8.97 -7.31
N ARG A 214 -22.15 -8.45 -6.47
CA ARG A 214 -22.04 -7.14 -5.83
C ARG A 214 -21.31 -7.18 -4.49
N ILE A 215 -21.00 -8.37 -3.97
CA ILE A 215 -20.16 -8.51 -2.79
C ILE A 215 -18.73 -8.21 -3.22
N ASP A 216 -18.36 -6.94 -3.09
CA ASP A 216 -17.00 -6.45 -3.32
C ASP A 216 -16.79 -5.20 -2.46
N GLY A 217 -16.05 -5.36 -1.36
CA GLY A 217 -15.69 -4.24 -0.49
C GLY A 217 -15.52 -4.63 0.96
N ASP A 218 -15.83 -3.69 1.84
CA ASP A 218 -15.54 -3.77 3.27
C ASP A 218 -16.81 -3.95 4.09
N PHE A 219 -16.77 -4.89 5.04
CA PHE A 219 -17.78 -5.11 6.06
C PHE A 219 -17.21 -4.67 7.41
N PHE A 220 -17.86 -3.73 8.07
CA PHE A 220 -17.42 -3.14 9.33
C PHE A 220 -18.33 -3.59 10.47
N ILE A 221 -17.72 -4.00 11.58
CA ILE A 221 -18.40 -4.16 12.87
C ILE A 221 -17.76 -3.16 13.84
N THR A 222 -18.53 -2.15 14.23
CA THR A 222 -18.08 -1.10 15.15
C THR A 222 -18.80 -1.23 16.48
N TYR A 223 -18.06 -1.24 17.58
CA TYR A 223 -18.61 -1.38 18.92
C TYR A 223 -17.76 -0.65 19.96
N ASP A 224 -18.29 -0.44 21.17
CA ASP A 224 -17.50 -0.12 22.36
C ASP A 224 -18.08 -0.89 23.56
N VAL A 225 -17.33 -0.91 24.66
CA VAL A 225 -17.73 -1.57 25.90
C VAL A 225 -18.25 -0.57 26.92
N ASN A 226 -18.97 -1.04 27.93
CA ASN A 226 -19.32 -0.19 29.07
C ASN A 226 -18.06 0.20 29.84
N ARG A 227 -17.99 1.46 30.28
CA ARG A 227 -16.81 2.01 30.96
C ARG A 227 -17.23 2.76 32.20
N GLU A 228 -16.46 2.55 33.25
CA GLU A 228 -16.60 3.26 34.52
C GLU A 228 -15.40 4.19 34.73
N LYS A 229 -15.46 5.00 35.78
CA LYS A 229 -14.35 5.87 36.19
C LYS A 229 -13.54 5.16 37.28
N ASP A 230 -12.93 4.05 36.93
CA ASP A 230 -12.17 3.18 37.82
C ASP A 230 -10.79 2.84 37.25
N ILE A 231 -10.13 1.83 37.81
CA ILE A 231 -8.79 1.40 37.38
C ILE A 231 -8.79 0.76 35.98
N GLY A 232 -9.95 0.52 35.35
CA GLY A 232 -10.06 -0.23 34.12
C GLY A 232 -10.30 -1.72 34.33
N ASP A 233 -10.23 -2.48 33.24
CA ASP A 233 -10.56 -3.90 33.22
C ASP A 233 -9.31 -4.77 33.25
N ILE A 234 -9.23 -5.68 34.22
CA ILE A 234 -8.10 -6.61 34.39
C ILE A 234 -8.62 -8.03 34.18
N GLN A 235 -8.12 -8.67 33.12
CA GLN A 235 -8.39 -10.06 32.78
C GLN A 235 -7.18 -10.90 33.18
N ILE A 236 -7.40 -12.01 33.89
CA ILE A 236 -6.35 -12.93 34.32
C ILE A 236 -6.77 -14.35 33.94
N VAL A 237 -6.02 -14.98 33.03
CA VAL A 237 -6.27 -16.35 32.56
C VAL A 237 -4.94 -17.05 32.31
N ASN A 238 -4.80 -18.28 32.81
CA ASN A 238 -3.64 -19.16 32.61
C ASN A 238 -2.27 -18.55 32.97
N GLY A 239 -2.19 -17.77 34.05
CA GLY A 239 -0.92 -17.13 34.45
C GLY A 239 -0.56 -15.89 33.62
N TYR A 240 -1.42 -15.44 32.72
CA TYR A 240 -1.25 -14.19 31.97
C TYR A 240 -2.33 -13.20 32.36
N PHE A 241 -1.99 -11.91 32.33
CA PHE A 241 -2.96 -10.84 32.53
C PHE A 241 -2.94 -9.83 31.39
N VAL A 242 -4.10 -9.19 31.20
CA VAL A 242 -4.28 -8.05 30.31
C VAL A 242 -5.10 -7.00 31.04
N HIS A 243 -4.61 -5.77 31.02
CA HIS A 243 -5.19 -4.62 31.69
C HIS A 243 -5.55 -3.54 30.67
N PHE A 244 -6.84 -3.26 30.52
CA PHE A 244 -7.40 -2.23 29.64
C PHE A 244 -7.74 -0.98 30.45
N PHE A 245 -7.02 0.11 30.20
CA PHE A 245 -7.18 1.38 30.92
C PHE A 245 -7.69 2.50 30.01
N ALA A 246 -8.96 2.89 30.22
CA ALA A 246 -9.62 4.01 29.56
C ALA A 246 -10.81 4.48 30.43
N PRO A 247 -10.52 5.20 31.53
CA PRO A 247 -11.54 5.68 32.46
C PRO A 247 -12.53 6.64 31.78
N ALA A 248 -13.81 6.49 32.09
CA ALA A 248 -14.87 7.36 31.59
C ALA A 248 -14.92 8.70 32.35
N ASN A 249 -15.56 9.71 31.73
CA ASN A 249 -15.92 10.98 32.38
C ASN A 249 -14.72 11.76 32.97
N LEU A 250 -13.57 11.72 32.29
CA LEU A 250 -12.45 12.61 32.58
C LEU A 250 -12.60 13.94 31.84
N GLN A 251 -12.17 15.02 32.47
CA GLN A 251 -12.10 16.33 31.84
C GLN A 251 -10.86 16.43 30.94
N ARG A 252 -11.02 17.15 29.84
CA ARG A 252 -9.94 17.42 28.88
C ARG A 252 -8.89 18.35 29.51
N VAL A 253 -7.62 18.02 29.30
CA VAL A 253 -6.47 18.84 29.68
C VAL A 253 -6.15 19.84 28.56
N PRO A 254 -5.96 21.14 28.85
CA PRO A 254 -5.49 22.11 27.87
C PRO A 254 -4.16 21.70 27.25
N LYS A 255 -3.95 22.05 25.98
CA LYS A 255 -2.71 21.72 25.26
C LYS A 255 -2.03 22.95 24.68
N ASN A 256 -0.70 22.90 24.68
CA ASN A 256 0.20 23.85 24.03
C ASN A 256 0.75 23.18 22.77
N VAL A 257 0.24 23.55 21.59
CA VAL A 257 0.56 22.86 20.33
C VAL A 257 1.34 23.75 19.36
N VAL A 258 2.50 23.28 18.92
CA VAL A 258 3.27 23.92 17.84
C VAL A 258 3.14 23.08 16.57
N PHE A 259 2.52 23.64 15.55
CA PHE A 259 2.45 23.04 14.23
C PHE A 259 3.69 23.47 13.43
N VAL A 260 4.49 22.50 13.02
CA VAL A 260 5.73 22.68 12.25
C VAL A 260 5.49 22.15 10.84
N ILE A 261 5.29 23.06 9.90
CA ILE A 261 4.77 22.76 8.56
C ILE A 261 5.85 23.01 7.52
N ASP A 262 6.19 21.98 6.78
CA ASP A 262 7.10 22.06 5.65
C ASP A 262 6.44 22.84 4.49
N GLU A 263 7.12 23.87 4.01
CA GLU A 263 6.76 24.62 2.80
C GLU A 263 7.80 24.45 1.69
N SER A 264 8.64 23.41 1.74
CA SER A 264 9.66 23.11 0.75
C SER A 264 9.09 22.96 -0.66
N GLY A 265 9.95 23.11 -1.68
CA GLY A 265 9.53 23.01 -3.08
C GLY A 265 8.82 21.69 -3.43
N SER A 266 9.14 20.58 -2.75
CA SER A 266 8.51 19.27 -2.96
C SER A 266 7.03 19.24 -2.59
N MET A 267 6.60 20.11 -1.67
CA MET A 267 5.20 20.23 -1.25
C MET A 267 4.30 20.84 -2.35
N GLY A 268 4.85 21.25 -3.49
CA GLY A 268 4.12 21.87 -4.59
C GLY A 268 2.91 21.08 -5.09
N GLY A 269 1.92 21.81 -5.62
CA GLY A 269 0.67 21.23 -6.14
C GLY A 269 -0.30 20.84 -5.04
N ARG A 270 -0.89 19.65 -5.15
CA ARG A 270 -1.98 19.20 -4.25
C ARG A 270 -1.56 19.08 -2.79
N LYS A 271 -0.30 18.74 -2.50
CA LYS A 271 0.17 18.54 -1.12
C LYS A 271 0.04 19.81 -0.28
N ILE A 272 0.52 20.96 -0.77
CA ILE A 272 0.41 22.23 -0.05
C ILE A 272 -1.04 22.73 0.01
N GLU A 273 -1.85 22.47 -1.02
CA GLU A 273 -3.29 22.79 -1.02
C GLU A 273 -4.03 22.00 0.08
N GLN A 274 -3.85 20.68 0.12
CA GLN A 274 -4.46 19.81 1.12
C GLN A 274 -3.92 20.06 2.53
N THR A 275 -2.66 20.50 2.66
CA THR A 275 -2.08 20.93 3.93
C THR A 275 -2.78 22.17 4.46
N ARG A 276 -3.00 23.20 3.62
CA ARG A 276 -3.75 24.39 4.00
C ARG A 276 -5.19 24.07 4.37
N GLU A 277 -5.86 23.23 3.58
CA GLU A 277 -7.23 22.77 3.85
C GLU A 277 -7.32 22.06 5.21
N ALA A 278 -6.40 21.14 5.51
CA ALA A 278 -6.35 20.45 6.79
C ALA A 278 -6.07 21.41 7.95
N LEU A 279 -5.13 22.35 7.80
CA LEU A 279 -4.83 23.35 8.83
C LEU A 279 -6.03 24.24 9.13
N HIS A 280 -6.81 24.65 8.12
CA HIS A 280 -8.04 25.40 8.35
C HIS A 280 -9.06 24.62 9.18
N ALA A 281 -9.25 23.34 8.87
CA ALA A 281 -10.13 22.46 9.62
C ALA A 281 -9.63 22.25 11.06
N ILE A 282 -8.34 21.95 11.23
CA ILE A 282 -7.72 21.78 12.55
C ILE A 282 -7.85 23.05 13.39
N LEU A 283 -7.63 24.23 12.82
CA LEU A 283 -7.80 25.51 13.52
C LEU A 283 -9.27 25.79 13.92
N ASN A 284 -10.26 25.12 13.34
CA ASN A 284 -11.65 25.18 13.84
C ASN A 284 -11.87 24.31 15.07
N ASP A 285 -11.09 23.24 15.21
CA ASP A 285 -11.26 22.23 16.26
C ASP A 285 -10.43 22.52 17.53
N ILE A 286 -9.48 23.47 17.45
CA ILE A 286 -8.73 23.95 18.63
C ILE A 286 -9.70 24.62 19.61
N GLN A 287 -9.60 24.26 20.89
CA GLN A 287 -10.47 24.78 21.96
C GLN A 287 -9.90 26.07 22.54
N GLU A 288 -10.75 26.96 23.07
CA GLU A 288 -10.34 28.29 23.55
C GLU A 288 -9.34 28.25 24.72
N GLU A 289 -9.29 27.15 25.48
CA GLU A 289 -8.33 26.95 26.58
C GLU A 289 -6.92 26.60 26.08
N ASP A 290 -6.78 26.26 24.79
CA ASP A 290 -5.51 25.85 24.19
C ASP A 290 -4.65 27.04 23.78
N TYR A 291 -3.36 26.78 23.71
CA TYR A 291 -2.36 27.69 23.20
C TYR A 291 -1.69 27.06 21.98
N PHE A 292 -1.48 27.84 20.93
CA PHE A 292 -0.90 27.31 19.70
C PHE A 292 0.08 28.26 19.02
N ALA A 293 0.95 27.69 18.19
CA ALA A 293 1.81 28.42 17.28
C ALA A 293 1.90 27.70 15.93
N LEU A 294 2.13 28.49 14.87
CA LEU A 294 2.40 28.01 13.51
C LEU A 294 3.83 28.39 13.14
N LEU A 295 4.64 27.36 12.88
CA LEU A 295 5.98 27.45 12.33
C LEU A 295 5.97 26.85 10.94
N VAL A 296 6.36 27.64 9.94
CA VAL A 296 6.42 27.18 8.56
C VAL A 296 7.86 27.28 8.10
N PHE A 297 8.39 26.21 7.50
CA PHE A 297 9.82 26.10 7.24
C PHE A 297 10.14 25.57 5.84
N ASP A 298 11.20 26.11 5.26
CA ASP A 298 11.90 25.61 4.09
C ASP A 298 13.42 25.56 4.42
N ASP A 299 14.27 26.31 3.71
CA ASP A 299 15.63 26.68 4.15
C ASP A 299 15.66 27.89 5.13
N ARG A 300 14.48 28.45 5.42
CA ARG A 300 14.20 29.54 6.35
C ARG A 300 13.06 29.13 7.28
N LEU A 301 12.92 29.86 8.38
CA LEU A 301 11.85 29.66 9.32
C LEU A 301 10.98 30.91 9.43
N ARG A 302 9.68 30.75 9.22
CA ARG A 302 8.68 31.79 9.43
C ARG A 302 7.77 31.41 10.59
N LYS A 303 7.57 32.35 11.50
CA LYS A 303 6.63 32.22 12.61
C LYS A 303 5.42 33.07 12.33
N TRP A 304 4.23 32.56 12.62
CA TRP A 304 3.02 33.39 12.62
C TRP A 304 3.09 34.48 13.70
N LYS A 305 3.50 34.10 14.93
CA LYS A 305 3.71 34.97 16.09
C LYS A 305 4.99 34.57 16.84
N PRO A 306 5.60 35.47 17.65
CA PRO A 306 6.85 35.18 18.34
C PRO A 306 6.72 34.16 19.48
N SER A 307 5.54 34.02 20.07
CA SER A 307 5.20 33.12 21.18
C SER A 307 3.90 32.36 20.90
N LEU A 308 3.61 31.32 21.68
CA LEU A 308 2.32 30.65 21.66
C LEU A 308 1.21 31.65 22.03
N THR A 309 0.08 31.51 21.34
CA THR A 309 -1.07 32.41 21.47
C THR A 309 -2.31 31.61 21.84
N LYS A 310 -3.09 32.12 22.80
CA LYS A 310 -4.38 31.52 23.19
C LYS A 310 -5.33 31.48 22.00
N ALA A 311 -6.10 30.40 21.85
CA ALA A 311 -7.01 30.16 20.74
C ALA A 311 -8.34 30.95 20.83
N THR A 312 -8.27 32.29 20.84
CA THR A 312 -9.46 33.15 20.75
C THR A 312 -9.98 33.22 19.31
N PRO A 313 -11.26 33.58 19.08
CA PRO A 313 -11.81 33.74 17.73
C PRO A 313 -10.98 34.69 16.84
N GLU A 314 -10.42 35.76 17.41
CA GLU A 314 -9.56 36.71 16.70
C GLU A 314 -8.23 36.07 16.30
N SER A 315 -7.57 35.38 17.23
CA SER A 315 -6.27 34.76 16.98
C SER A 315 -6.39 33.61 15.98
N LEU A 316 -7.47 32.82 16.03
CA LEU A 316 -7.76 31.77 15.05
C LEU A 316 -8.01 32.35 13.65
N ARG A 317 -8.70 33.48 13.54
CA ARG A 317 -8.89 34.17 12.25
C ARG A 317 -7.57 34.68 11.66
N GLU A 318 -6.72 35.28 12.49
CA GLU A 318 -5.38 35.72 12.09
C GLU A 318 -4.48 34.56 11.66
N ALA A 319 -4.54 33.43 12.39
CA ALA A 319 -3.80 32.22 12.04
C ALA A 319 -4.23 31.64 10.69
N LYS A 320 -5.53 31.59 10.42
CA LYS A 320 -6.07 31.15 9.11
C LYS A 320 -5.61 32.05 7.96
N GLN A 321 -5.52 33.36 8.18
CA GLN A 321 -4.95 34.28 7.19
C GLN A 321 -3.46 33.98 6.94
N PHE A 322 -2.70 33.64 7.98
CA PHE A 322 -1.31 33.21 7.82
C PHE A 322 -1.18 31.89 7.06
N VAL A 323 -2.05 30.91 7.31
CA VAL A 323 -2.11 29.63 6.59
C VAL A 323 -2.28 29.84 5.08
N GLU A 324 -3.07 30.82 4.65
CA GLU A 324 -3.23 31.14 3.22
C GLU A 324 -1.95 31.63 2.54
N THR A 325 -0.97 32.13 3.32
CA THR A 325 0.31 32.59 2.79
C THR A 325 1.34 31.48 2.59
N ILE A 326 1.02 30.24 3.00
CA ILE A 326 1.91 29.09 2.87
C ILE A 326 1.99 28.67 1.40
N GLN A 327 3.20 28.65 0.85
CA GLN A 327 3.46 28.34 -0.55
C GLN A 327 4.73 27.50 -0.67
N ALA A 328 4.72 26.50 -1.56
CA ALA A 328 5.85 25.61 -1.78
C ALA A 328 7.05 26.33 -2.42
N ARG A 329 8.21 26.32 -1.75
CA ARG A 329 9.48 26.92 -2.19
C ARG A 329 10.65 26.45 -1.32
N GLY A 330 11.88 26.68 -1.77
CA GLY A 330 13.07 26.52 -0.90
C GLY A 330 13.45 25.07 -0.60
N GLY A 331 14.37 24.91 0.37
CA GLY A 331 14.89 23.61 0.86
C GLY A 331 14.10 23.05 2.04
N THR A 332 14.71 22.13 2.81
CA THR A 332 14.04 21.46 3.95
C THR A 332 14.96 21.40 5.19
N ASP A 333 14.75 22.26 6.18
CA ASP A 333 15.53 22.30 7.44
C ASP A 333 14.72 21.81 8.66
N ILE A 334 14.52 20.48 8.74
CA ILE A 334 13.78 19.83 9.84
C ILE A 334 14.45 20.06 11.19
N ASN A 335 15.79 20.10 11.24
CA ASN A 335 16.52 20.28 12.49
C ASN A 335 16.21 21.63 13.13
N TRP A 336 16.35 22.71 12.36
CA TRP A 336 16.11 24.05 12.89
C TRP A 336 14.65 24.25 13.29
N SER A 337 13.70 23.77 12.47
CA SER A 337 12.28 23.95 12.72
C SER A 337 11.81 23.24 14.00
N VAL A 338 12.26 22.00 14.25
CA VAL A 338 11.96 21.26 15.48
C VAL A 338 12.61 21.91 16.69
N LEU A 339 13.89 22.31 16.60
CA LEU A 339 14.58 22.95 17.73
C LEU A 339 13.95 24.30 18.10
N GLU A 340 13.49 25.08 17.11
CA GLU A 340 12.79 26.33 17.40
C GLU A 340 11.41 26.10 18.03
N ALA A 341 10.68 25.06 17.60
CA ALA A 341 9.41 24.68 18.24
C ALA A 341 9.61 24.34 19.72
N VAL A 342 10.63 23.54 20.03
CA VAL A 342 11.00 23.19 21.40
C VAL A 342 11.39 24.44 22.20
N LYS A 343 12.22 25.31 21.61
CA LYS A 343 12.65 26.54 22.26
C LYS A 343 11.46 27.42 22.62
N MET A 344 10.52 27.62 21.69
CA MET A 344 9.33 28.44 21.93
C MET A 344 8.49 27.90 23.08
N LEU A 345 8.24 26.59 23.12
CA LEU A 345 7.54 25.94 24.22
C LEU A 345 8.27 26.08 25.56
N LYS A 346 9.61 25.95 25.58
CA LYS A 346 10.42 26.12 26.80
C LYS A 346 10.42 27.55 27.30
N ASP A 347 10.59 28.52 26.41
CA ASP A 347 10.62 29.94 26.75
C ASP A 347 9.27 30.37 27.35
N ASP A 348 8.15 29.98 26.74
CA ASP A 348 6.81 30.31 27.23
C ASP A 348 6.46 29.59 28.55
N LEU A 349 6.90 28.34 28.73
CA LEU A 349 6.76 27.62 30.00
C LEU A 349 7.58 28.29 31.11
N ALA A 350 8.82 28.68 30.84
CA ALA A 350 9.71 29.33 31.81
C ALA A 350 9.22 30.75 32.18
N ASN A 351 8.56 31.44 31.25
CA ASN A 351 7.98 32.76 31.48
C ASN A 351 6.57 32.70 32.10
N HIS A 352 6.05 31.51 32.44
CA HIS A 352 4.72 31.31 33.00
C HIS A 352 3.58 31.91 32.15
N THR A 353 3.72 31.91 30.82
CA THR A 353 2.68 32.39 29.89
C THR A 353 1.70 31.30 29.44
N LEU A 354 2.02 30.03 29.74
CA LEU A 354 1.20 28.85 29.46
C LEU A 354 0.51 28.33 30.73
N PRO A 355 -0.61 27.60 30.61
CA PRO A 355 -1.27 27.00 31.76
C PRO A 355 -0.37 25.97 32.47
N GLU A 356 -0.31 25.99 33.80
CA GLU A 356 0.55 25.08 34.59
C GLU A 356 0.20 23.60 34.41
N ARG A 357 -1.09 23.26 34.34
CA ARG A 357 -1.60 21.90 34.12
C ARG A 357 -2.01 21.72 32.66
N SER A 358 -1.01 21.70 31.77
CA SER A 358 -1.20 21.52 30.33
C SER A 358 -0.17 20.55 29.75
N VAL A 359 -0.46 20.03 28.56
CA VAL A 359 0.48 19.18 27.81
C VAL A 359 1.07 19.89 26.61
N SER A 360 2.36 19.67 26.35
CA SER A 360 3.09 20.30 25.24
C SER A 360 3.30 19.33 24.07
N LEU A 361 2.83 19.72 22.88
CA LEU A 361 2.82 18.91 21.67
C LEU A 361 3.52 19.64 20.52
N ILE A 362 4.26 18.89 19.71
CA ILE A 362 4.83 19.35 18.45
C ILE A 362 4.30 18.42 17.36
N ILE A 363 3.71 18.99 16.31
CA ILE A 363 3.23 18.24 15.13
C ILE A 363 4.05 18.69 13.94
N LEU A 364 4.99 17.85 13.50
CA LEU A 364 5.80 18.05 12.30
C LEU A 364 5.11 17.43 11.09
N LEU A 365 4.91 18.19 10.01
CA LEU A 365 4.46 17.68 8.71
C LEU A 365 5.54 17.97 7.66
N THR A 366 6.00 16.94 6.95
CA THR A 366 7.03 17.05 5.90
C THR A 366 6.85 15.98 4.83
N ASP A 367 7.22 16.29 3.58
CA ASP A 367 7.20 15.37 2.45
C ASP A 367 8.59 15.03 1.89
N GLY A 368 9.63 15.60 2.49
CA GLY A 368 10.99 15.58 1.96
C GLY A 368 12.03 15.13 2.98
N GLN A 369 13.23 14.86 2.49
CA GLN A 369 14.39 14.58 3.34
C GLN A 369 15.04 15.89 3.82
N PRO A 370 15.75 15.89 4.97
CA PRO A 370 16.54 17.04 5.40
C PRO A 370 17.54 17.47 4.30
N ALA A 371 17.26 18.59 3.65
CA ALA A 371 17.95 19.05 2.44
C ALA A 371 18.13 20.59 2.50
N SER A 372 18.80 21.06 3.55
CA SER A 372 19.17 22.47 3.71
C SER A 372 20.64 22.67 3.37
N GLY A 373 20.93 23.62 2.46
CA GLY A 373 22.32 23.91 2.05
C GLY A 373 23.20 24.53 3.14
N LYS A 374 22.63 24.87 4.31
CA LYS A 374 23.34 25.43 5.48
C LYS A 374 22.96 24.74 6.80
N GLY A 375 21.99 23.83 6.79
CA GLY A 375 21.44 23.17 7.97
C GLY A 375 22.08 21.79 8.25
N VAL A 376 21.64 21.17 9.34
CA VAL A 376 22.03 19.79 9.68
C VAL A 376 21.22 18.82 8.82
N THR A 377 21.91 18.01 8.01
CA THR A 377 21.26 16.99 7.14
C THR A 377 21.48 15.56 7.62
N ASN A 378 22.43 15.33 8.54
CA ASN A 378 22.69 14.00 9.10
C ASN A 378 21.53 13.55 10.01
N LEU A 379 20.83 12.49 9.60
CA LEU A 379 19.61 12.00 10.25
C LEU A 379 19.79 11.64 11.73
N GLU A 380 20.89 10.97 12.08
CA GLU A 380 21.19 10.57 13.46
C GLU A 380 21.44 11.80 14.34
N LYS A 381 22.13 12.81 13.81
CA LYS A 381 22.38 14.06 14.53
C LYS A 381 21.10 14.84 14.77
N ILE A 382 20.17 14.86 13.82
CA ILE A 382 18.86 15.50 13.99
C ILE A 382 18.06 14.80 15.09
N GLN A 383 18.05 13.46 15.09
CA GLN A 383 17.41 12.65 16.14
C GLN A 383 18.01 12.95 17.52
N GLU A 384 19.34 12.98 17.61
CA GLU A 384 20.06 13.32 18.85
C GLU A 384 19.71 14.74 19.35
N ASN A 385 19.76 15.73 18.46
CA ASN A 385 19.44 17.12 18.79
C ASN A 385 18.01 17.26 19.29
N ALA A 386 17.04 16.67 18.59
CA ALA A 386 15.63 16.72 18.97
C ALA A 386 15.40 16.06 20.33
N ARG A 387 15.95 14.85 20.54
CA ARG A 387 15.86 14.11 21.80
C ARG A 387 16.44 14.92 22.98
N ASN A 388 17.63 15.50 22.80
CA ASN A 388 18.27 16.31 23.84
C ASN A 388 17.48 17.60 24.12
N ALA A 389 16.92 18.22 23.08
CA ALA A 389 16.13 19.44 23.23
C ALA A 389 14.79 19.17 23.91
N ILE A 390 14.04 18.15 23.49
CA ILE A 390 12.73 17.79 24.04
C ILE A 390 12.84 17.30 25.48
N GLY A 391 13.86 16.51 25.79
CA GLY A 391 14.18 16.09 27.16
C GLY A 391 13.05 15.32 27.86
N GLY A 392 12.15 14.69 27.09
CA GLY A 392 11.03 13.90 27.62
C GLY A 392 9.81 14.67 28.12
N ASN A 393 9.83 16.01 28.05
CA ASN A 393 8.76 16.88 28.57
C ASN A 393 7.73 17.32 27.52
N MET A 394 7.97 16.98 26.25
CA MET A 394 7.10 17.30 25.13
C MET A 394 6.89 16.04 24.29
N THR A 395 5.81 16.03 23.52
CA THR A 395 5.51 14.93 22.60
C THR A 395 5.67 15.41 21.17
N LEU A 396 6.46 14.68 20.36
CA LEU A 396 6.67 14.98 18.95
C LEU A 396 5.96 13.96 18.06
N TYR A 397 4.96 14.44 17.31
CA TYR A 397 4.31 13.68 16.25
C TYR A 397 4.91 14.04 14.89
N CYS A 398 5.17 13.04 14.05
CA CYS A 398 5.71 13.25 12.71
C CYS A 398 4.75 12.72 11.64
N LEU A 399 4.33 13.60 10.73
CA LEU A 399 3.45 13.28 9.61
C LEU A 399 4.29 13.29 8.34
N GLY A 400 4.51 12.11 7.78
CA GLY A 400 5.24 11.93 6.52
C GLY A 400 4.29 11.96 5.35
N PHE A 401 4.28 13.03 4.56
CA PHE A 401 3.40 13.20 3.41
C PHE A 401 4.02 12.54 2.17
N GLY A 402 3.37 11.49 1.67
CA GLY A 402 3.83 10.77 0.49
C GLY A 402 4.87 9.69 0.79
N TYR A 403 5.62 9.31 -0.23
CA TYR A 403 6.66 8.28 -0.17
C TYR A 403 8.08 8.81 -0.33
N ASN A 404 8.24 10.10 -0.63
CA ASN A 404 9.54 10.73 -0.85
C ASN A 404 10.30 11.04 0.47
N VAL A 405 9.62 10.93 1.61
CA VAL A 405 10.22 11.07 2.93
C VAL A 405 10.74 9.75 3.47
N ASP A 406 11.92 9.78 4.11
CA ASP A 406 12.41 8.67 4.92
C ASP A 406 11.51 8.51 6.16
N TYR A 407 10.57 7.58 6.05
CA TYR A 407 9.61 7.33 7.12
C TYR A 407 10.25 6.61 8.32
N ASN A 408 11.32 5.84 8.12
CA ASN A 408 12.04 5.22 9.23
C ASN A 408 12.74 6.28 10.09
N PHE A 409 13.32 7.29 9.43
CA PHE A 409 13.83 8.48 10.11
C PHE A 409 12.75 9.18 10.94
N LEU A 410 11.59 9.48 10.35
CA LEU A 410 10.48 10.13 11.06
C LEU A 410 9.91 9.25 12.19
N HIS A 411 9.77 7.95 11.94
CA HIS A 411 9.28 6.98 12.91
C HIS A 411 10.18 6.93 14.14
N LYS A 412 11.50 6.86 13.93
CA LYS A 412 12.48 6.89 15.02
C LYS A 412 12.50 8.25 15.72
N LEU A 413 12.46 9.36 14.97
CA LEU A 413 12.41 10.71 15.52
C LEU A 413 11.21 10.91 16.47
N ALA A 414 10.01 10.48 16.07
CA ALA A 414 8.81 10.57 16.90
C ALA A 414 8.87 9.61 18.11
N SER A 415 9.29 8.36 17.89
CA SER A 415 9.32 7.32 18.94
C SER A 415 10.32 7.63 20.06
N GLU A 416 11.45 8.24 19.74
CA GLU A 416 12.43 8.71 20.74
C GLU A 416 11.93 9.94 21.54
N ASN A 417 10.82 10.55 21.11
CA ASN A 417 10.25 11.77 21.67
C ASN A 417 8.77 11.60 22.03
N ASN A 418 8.42 10.42 22.57
CA ASN A 418 7.12 10.10 23.17
C ASN A 418 5.90 10.15 22.23
N GLY A 419 6.11 10.32 20.92
CA GLY A 419 5.06 10.36 19.92
C GLY A 419 5.15 9.20 18.94
N PHE A 420 4.40 9.30 17.85
CA PHE A 420 4.45 8.34 16.76
C PHE A 420 4.45 9.05 15.41
N ALA A 421 4.97 8.37 14.39
CA ALA A 421 4.88 8.85 13.02
C ALA A 421 3.65 8.29 12.30
N ARG A 422 3.07 9.06 11.38
CA ARG A 422 1.98 8.62 10.51
C ARG A 422 2.26 9.01 9.07
N ARG A 423 2.06 8.07 8.16
CA ARG A 423 2.13 8.37 6.73
C ARG A 423 0.82 8.96 6.27
N ILE A 424 0.90 10.07 5.54
CA ILE A 424 -0.22 10.70 4.83
C ILE A 424 -0.07 10.34 3.36
N TYR A 425 -1.03 9.62 2.81
CA TYR A 425 -0.96 9.14 1.43
C TYR A 425 -1.39 10.25 0.46
N GLU A 426 -0.60 10.46 -0.61
CA GLU A 426 -0.85 11.45 -1.68
C GLU A 426 -2.06 11.07 -2.53
N ASP A 427 -3.26 11.34 -2.01
CA ASP A 427 -4.53 11.01 -2.63
C ASP A 427 -5.55 12.13 -2.37
N SER A 428 -6.73 12.04 -2.98
CA SER A 428 -7.81 13.02 -2.85
C SER A 428 -8.27 13.30 -1.41
N ASP A 429 -8.08 12.35 -0.49
CA ASP A 429 -8.50 12.43 0.91
C ASP A 429 -7.36 12.81 1.89
N ALA A 430 -6.19 13.27 1.42
CA ALA A 430 -5.07 13.57 2.30
C ALA A 430 -5.39 14.63 3.37
N ALA A 431 -6.24 15.62 3.06
CA ALA A 431 -6.73 16.59 4.04
C ALA A 431 -7.52 15.92 5.16
N LEU A 432 -8.38 14.94 4.84
CA LEU A 432 -9.12 14.14 5.83
C LEU A 432 -8.21 13.23 6.65
N GLN A 433 -7.14 12.69 6.05
CA GLN A 433 -6.14 11.90 6.78
C GLN A 433 -5.42 12.73 7.85
N LEU A 434 -5.06 13.98 7.52
CA LEU A 434 -4.44 14.94 8.44
C LEU A 434 -5.40 15.34 9.57
N GLN A 435 -6.65 15.64 9.22
CA GLN A 435 -7.70 15.96 10.19
C GLN A 435 -7.94 14.78 11.14
N GLY A 436 -8.12 13.58 10.60
CA GLY A 436 -8.33 12.37 11.39
C GLY A 436 -7.17 12.05 12.34
N PHE A 437 -5.92 12.30 11.92
CA PHE A 437 -4.78 12.26 12.82
C PHE A 437 -4.91 13.26 13.97
N TYR A 438 -5.22 14.52 13.67
CA TYR A 438 -5.37 15.54 14.70
C TYR A 438 -6.48 15.17 15.69
N THR A 439 -7.63 14.70 15.23
CA THR A 439 -8.75 14.27 16.10
C THR A 439 -8.32 13.21 17.11
N GLU A 440 -7.41 12.29 16.75
CA GLU A 440 -6.89 11.27 17.67
C GLU A 440 -6.02 11.84 18.81
N VAL A 441 -5.35 12.97 18.59
CA VAL A 441 -4.43 13.61 19.55
C VAL A 441 -4.94 14.96 20.08
N ALA A 442 -6.15 15.38 19.68
CA ALA A 442 -6.69 16.70 19.97
C ALA A 442 -7.11 16.88 21.44
N ASN A 443 -7.51 15.80 22.10
CA ASN A 443 -8.20 15.84 23.40
C ASN A 443 -7.47 14.98 24.44
N PRO A 444 -6.32 15.42 24.97
CA PRO A 444 -5.62 14.72 26.04
C PRO A 444 -6.45 14.76 27.33
N LEU A 445 -6.49 13.65 28.06
CA LEU A 445 -7.24 13.50 29.32
C LEU A 445 -6.31 13.32 30.52
N LEU A 446 -5.22 12.56 30.34
CA LEU A 446 -4.20 12.31 31.36
C LEU A 446 -2.81 12.42 30.74
N TRP A 447 -1.81 12.74 31.56
CA TRP A 447 -0.40 12.65 31.19
C TRP A 447 0.45 12.04 32.32
N GLY A 448 1.63 11.52 31.97
CA GLY A 448 2.53 10.86 32.91
C GLY A 448 1.88 9.67 33.61
N ILE A 449 1.24 8.79 32.83
CA ILE A 449 0.55 7.60 33.32
C ILE A 449 1.61 6.54 33.66
N GLU A 450 1.62 6.08 34.90
CA GLU A 450 2.46 5.00 35.40
C GLU A 450 1.55 3.89 35.95
N MET A 451 1.65 2.69 35.37
CA MET A 451 0.90 1.52 35.78
C MET A 451 1.83 0.53 36.47
N GLN A 452 1.59 0.30 37.76
CA GLN A 452 2.46 -0.48 38.63
C GLN A 452 1.83 -1.84 38.96
N TYR A 453 2.67 -2.86 38.88
CA TYR A 453 2.34 -4.28 39.09
C TYR A 453 3.36 -4.89 40.05
N PRO A 454 3.04 -6.01 40.74
CA PRO A 454 3.94 -6.60 41.74
C PRO A 454 5.21 -7.18 41.09
N GLU A 455 6.34 -6.49 41.29
CA GLU A 455 7.64 -6.81 40.64
C GLU A 455 8.12 -8.24 40.91
N ASN A 456 7.89 -8.77 42.11
CA ASN A 456 8.32 -10.13 42.47
C ASN A 456 7.50 -11.24 41.82
N SER A 457 6.36 -10.89 41.21
CA SER A 457 5.35 -11.84 40.74
C SER A 457 5.09 -11.73 39.24
N VAL A 458 5.65 -10.71 38.57
CA VAL A 458 5.53 -10.50 37.13
C VAL A 458 6.94 -10.50 36.51
N ASP A 459 7.27 -11.55 35.77
CA ASP A 459 8.60 -11.73 35.17
C ASP A 459 8.70 -11.18 33.73
N SER A 460 7.57 -10.91 33.09
CA SER A 460 7.50 -10.30 31.76
C SER A 460 6.31 -9.36 31.65
N LEU A 461 6.58 -8.11 31.29
CA LEU A 461 5.59 -7.03 31.23
C LEU A 461 5.79 -6.22 29.95
N THR A 462 4.69 -5.84 29.30
CA THR A 462 4.72 -4.85 28.22
C THR A 462 4.94 -3.44 28.76
N GLU A 463 5.08 -2.43 27.89
CA GLU A 463 5.13 -1.03 28.31
C GLU A 463 4.01 -0.68 29.31
N SER A 464 4.40 -0.08 30.45
CA SER A 464 3.50 0.27 31.55
C SER A 464 3.55 1.75 31.95
N SER A 465 4.43 2.53 31.29
CA SER A 465 4.51 3.99 31.42
C SER A 465 4.06 4.60 30.10
N PHE A 466 3.07 5.50 30.15
CA PHE A 466 2.51 6.15 28.98
C PHE A 466 2.46 7.65 29.18
N LYS A 467 2.85 8.38 28.14
CA LYS A 467 3.01 9.83 28.26
C LYS A 467 1.69 10.55 28.29
N GLN A 468 0.71 10.09 27.52
CA GLN A 468 -0.59 10.72 27.39
C GLN A 468 -1.68 9.68 27.12
N LEU A 469 -2.88 9.92 27.64
CA LEU A 469 -4.11 9.21 27.29
C LEU A 469 -5.05 10.22 26.62
N TYR A 470 -5.60 9.85 25.47
CA TYR A 470 -6.47 10.72 24.69
C TYR A 470 -7.92 10.27 24.79
N GLN A 471 -8.84 11.23 24.64
CA GLN A 471 -10.26 10.93 24.60
C GLN A 471 -10.56 10.00 23.42
N GLY A 472 -11.25 8.89 23.73
CA GLY A 472 -11.58 7.89 22.73
C GLY A 472 -10.47 6.90 22.40
N SER A 473 -9.28 7.00 23.03
CA SER A 473 -8.24 5.96 22.97
C SER A 473 -8.31 5.04 24.19
N GLU A 474 -7.38 4.08 24.27
CA GLU A 474 -7.23 3.13 25.38
C GLU A 474 -5.76 2.72 25.52
N ILE A 475 -5.33 2.52 26.75
CA ILE A 475 -4.04 1.91 27.10
C ILE A 475 -4.26 0.43 27.37
N VAL A 476 -3.37 -0.42 26.86
CA VAL A 476 -3.41 -1.86 27.09
C VAL A 476 -2.04 -2.33 27.57
N VAL A 477 -2.01 -2.96 28.74
CA VAL A 477 -0.80 -3.57 29.32
C VAL A 477 -1.04 -5.06 29.48
N ALA A 478 -0.07 -5.88 29.13
CA ALA A 478 -0.13 -7.31 29.34
C ALA A 478 1.14 -7.82 30.03
N GLY A 479 1.02 -8.92 30.77
CA GLY A 479 2.16 -9.54 31.41
C GLY A 479 1.94 -11.01 31.77
N HIS A 480 3.02 -11.66 32.17
CA HIS A 480 3.06 -13.02 32.69
C HIS A 480 3.28 -12.97 34.20
N ILE A 481 2.44 -13.71 34.93
CA ILE A 481 2.47 -13.87 36.38
C ILE A 481 3.26 -15.15 36.68
N SER A 482 4.46 -15.00 37.22
CA SER A 482 5.36 -16.11 37.53
C SER A 482 5.03 -16.80 38.86
N ASP A 483 4.34 -16.09 39.76
CA ASP A 483 3.97 -16.61 41.07
C ASP A 483 2.58 -17.26 41.03
N ASN A 484 2.57 -18.59 40.90
CA ASN A 484 1.36 -19.40 40.93
C ASN A 484 0.65 -19.43 42.30
N SER A 485 1.25 -18.87 43.36
CA SER A 485 0.68 -18.78 44.70
C SER A 485 0.05 -17.42 45.02
N LEU A 486 0.01 -16.51 44.05
CA LEU A 486 -0.53 -15.17 44.23
C LEU A 486 -2.06 -15.19 44.39
N ASP A 487 -2.56 -14.99 45.61
CA ASP A 487 -4.01 -14.89 45.85
C ASP A 487 -4.60 -13.57 45.36
N PHE A 488 -3.85 -12.48 45.50
CA PHE A 488 -4.25 -11.12 45.16
C PHE A 488 -3.26 -10.49 44.19
N PHE A 489 -3.76 -9.95 43.08
CA PHE A 489 -2.99 -9.20 42.09
C PHE A 489 -3.23 -7.70 42.28
N PRO A 490 -2.38 -6.99 43.04
CA PRO A 490 -2.49 -5.55 43.24
C PRO A 490 -2.08 -4.79 41.97
N VAL A 491 -2.85 -3.76 41.65
CA VAL A 491 -2.55 -2.85 40.54
C VAL A 491 -2.74 -1.41 41.01
N GLU A 492 -1.80 -0.56 40.63
CA GLU A 492 -1.81 0.87 40.96
C GLU A 492 -1.60 1.67 39.67
N VAL A 493 -2.43 2.69 39.44
CA VAL A 493 -2.31 3.60 38.30
C VAL A 493 -2.18 5.02 38.83
N LYS A 494 -1.06 5.66 38.50
CA LYS A 494 -0.76 7.07 38.82
C LYS A 494 -0.73 7.88 37.54
N ALA A 495 -1.36 9.04 37.51
CA ALA A 495 -1.35 9.93 36.36
C ALA A 495 -1.67 11.36 36.77
N GLN A 496 -1.36 12.33 35.93
CA GLN A 496 -1.78 13.72 36.13
C GLN A 496 -3.00 14.04 35.27
N GLY A 497 -4.03 14.65 35.87
CA GLY A 497 -5.25 15.14 35.18
C GLY A 497 -5.43 16.66 35.30
N LEU A 498 -6.55 17.20 34.81
CA LEU A 498 -6.78 18.65 34.80
C LEU A 498 -6.75 19.29 36.19
N GLU A 499 -7.53 18.78 37.14
CA GLU A 499 -7.67 19.40 38.47
C GLU A 499 -6.65 18.85 39.48
N ASN A 500 -6.37 17.55 39.40
CA ASN A 500 -5.62 16.80 40.41
C ASN A 500 -4.83 15.63 39.81
N GLU A 501 -3.93 15.10 40.62
CA GLU A 501 -3.29 13.80 40.36
C GLU A 501 -4.34 12.69 40.51
N LEU A 502 -4.41 11.83 39.49
CA LEU A 502 -5.20 10.62 39.49
C LEU A 502 -4.36 9.51 40.12
N HIS A 503 -4.87 8.95 41.21
CA HIS A 503 -4.28 7.79 41.84
C HIS A 503 -5.37 6.75 42.09
N LEU A 504 -5.27 5.62 41.39
CA LEU A 504 -6.23 4.52 41.45
C LEU A 504 -5.52 3.25 41.92
N GLN A 505 -6.14 2.51 42.83
CA GLN A 505 -5.64 1.25 43.34
C GLN A 505 -6.75 0.20 43.31
N SER A 506 -6.39 -1.02 42.96
CA SER A 506 -7.29 -2.16 42.98
C SER A 506 -6.53 -3.45 43.27
N GLN A 507 -7.26 -4.47 43.72
CA GLN A 507 -6.73 -5.81 43.91
C GLN A 507 -7.70 -6.79 43.28
N SER A 508 -7.20 -7.62 42.36
CA SER A 508 -7.99 -8.70 41.77
C SER A 508 -7.65 -10.02 42.46
N ARG A 509 -8.68 -10.77 42.91
CA ARG A 509 -8.48 -12.13 43.42
C ARG A 509 -8.22 -13.07 42.26
N VAL A 510 -7.01 -13.62 42.18
CA VAL A 510 -6.56 -14.45 41.04
C VAL A 510 -7.42 -15.71 40.93
N GLN A 511 -7.67 -16.38 42.04
CA GLN A 511 -8.46 -17.61 42.07
C GLN A 511 -9.91 -17.40 41.62
N GLU A 512 -10.57 -16.32 42.06
CA GLU A 512 -11.93 -15.99 41.61
C GLU A 512 -11.97 -15.67 40.12
N ARG A 513 -10.95 -14.99 39.58
CA ARG A 513 -10.84 -14.72 38.14
C ARG A 513 -10.59 -16.00 37.34
N LEU A 514 -9.83 -16.95 37.87
CA LEU A 514 -9.59 -18.27 37.26
C LEU A 514 -10.81 -19.19 37.34
N GLU A 515 -11.63 -19.08 38.37
CA GLU A 515 -12.89 -19.82 38.48
C GLU A 515 -13.95 -19.19 37.56
N ALA A 516 -14.05 -17.85 37.59
CA ALA A 516 -14.86 -17.11 36.65
C ALA A 516 -14.43 -17.40 35.21
N SER A 517 -13.14 -17.56 34.89
CA SER A 517 -12.70 -17.90 33.53
C SER A 517 -13.12 -19.30 33.06
N LYS A 518 -13.33 -20.25 33.99
CA LYS A 518 -13.86 -21.59 33.70
C LYS A 518 -15.37 -21.57 33.44
N GLU A 519 -16.09 -20.66 34.10
CA GLU A 519 -17.53 -20.46 33.91
C GLU A 519 -17.84 -19.51 32.74
N GLN A 520 -16.95 -18.53 32.52
CA GLN A 520 -16.96 -17.63 31.39
C GLN A 520 -16.65 -18.46 30.16
N GLN A 521 -17.67 -18.64 29.33
CA GLN A 521 -17.55 -19.20 28.00
C GLN A 521 -16.80 -18.20 27.09
N TYR A 522 -15.57 -17.84 27.44
CA TYR A 522 -14.66 -17.16 26.55
C TYR A 522 -14.67 -17.91 25.22
N ILE A 523 -14.65 -17.17 24.13
CA ILE A 523 -14.80 -17.80 22.82
C ILE A 523 -13.57 -18.67 22.51
N PHE A 524 -12.43 -18.34 23.13
CA PHE A 524 -11.22 -19.17 23.25
C PHE A 524 -10.44 -18.82 24.53
N GLY A 525 -9.96 -19.83 25.25
CA GLY A 525 -9.43 -19.68 26.62
C GLY A 525 -7.98 -19.21 26.75
N GLU A 526 -7.21 -19.20 25.66
CA GLU A 526 -5.78 -18.80 25.66
C GLU A 526 -5.57 -17.35 25.21
N PHE A 527 -6.62 -16.53 25.16
CA PHE A 527 -6.54 -15.20 24.55
C PHE A 527 -5.58 -14.26 25.29
N THR A 528 -5.46 -14.35 26.63
CA THR A 528 -4.57 -13.49 27.42
C THR A 528 -3.10 -13.72 27.09
N GLU A 529 -2.70 -14.99 27.00
CA GLU A 529 -1.35 -15.42 26.61
C GLU A 529 -1.03 -14.98 25.18
N ARG A 530 -1.94 -15.25 24.23
CA ARG A 530 -1.75 -14.87 22.82
C ARG A 530 -1.74 -13.35 22.63
N LEU A 531 -2.57 -12.61 23.38
CA LEU A 531 -2.58 -11.14 23.37
C LEU A 531 -1.28 -10.60 23.96
N TRP A 532 -0.80 -11.14 25.08
CA TRP A 532 0.50 -10.80 25.65
C TRP A 532 1.63 -11.01 24.64
N ALA A 533 1.66 -12.17 23.98
CA ALA A 533 2.66 -12.47 22.95
C ALA A 533 2.56 -11.48 21.78
N TYR A 534 1.35 -11.22 21.27
CA TYR A 534 1.10 -10.26 20.21
C TYR A 534 1.61 -8.85 20.55
N LEU A 535 1.26 -8.34 21.73
CA LEU A 535 1.69 -7.01 22.19
C LEU A 535 3.21 -6.95 22.42
N THR A 536 3.77 -7.98 23.04
CA THR A 536 5.22 -8.08 23.29
C THR A 536 6.01 -8.07 21.99
N ILE A 537 5.60 -8.87 21.00
CA ILE A 537 6.22 -8.90 19.67
C ILE A 537 6.11 -7.52 19.00
N GLN A 538 4.93 -6.89 19.00
CA GLN A 538 4.74 -5.55 18.40
C GLN A 538 5.67 -4.51 19.04
N GLN A 539 5.83 -4.52 20.37
CA GLN A 539 6.72 -3.60 21.09
C GLN A 539 8.20 -3.88 20.83
N LEU A 540 8.60 -5.15 20.72
CA LEU A 540 9.98 -5.50 20.36
C LEU A 540 10.31 -5.06 18.93
N LEU A 541 9.38 -5.26 17.99
CA LEU A 541 9.53 -4.86 16.60
C LEU A 541 9.59 -3.34 16.43
N SER A 542 8.82 -2.56 17.22
CA SER A 542 8.88 -1.09 17.16
C SER A 542 10.18 -0.53 17.74
N LYS A 543 10.71 -1.15 18.80
CA LYS A 543 11.95 -0.71 19.48
C LYS A 543 13.24 -1.21 18.83
N ARG A 544 13.19 -2.11 17.83
CA ARG A 544 14.39 -2.64 17.14
C ARG A 544 15.28 -1.57 16.49
N GLY A 545 14.75 -0.37 16.22
CA GLY A 545 15.49 0.75 15.63
C GLY A 545 16.26 1.61 16.64
N SER A 546 15.95 1.50 17.94
CA SER A 546 16.52 2.31 19.02
C SER A 546 17.41 1.45 19.94
N GLY A 547 18.31 2.10 20.70
CA GLY A 547 19.25 1.42 21.61
C GLY A 547 20.59 1.00 20.98
N THR A 548 21.42 0.30 21.77
CA THR A 548 22.74 -0.19 21.34
C THR A 548 22.62 -1.39 20.38
N PRO A 549 23.64 -1.71 19.57
CA PRO A 549 23.62 -2.89 18.69
C PRO A 549 23.28 -4.20 19.41
N GLU A 550 23.77 -4.39 20.64
CA GLU A 550 23.52 -5.58 21.46
C GLU A 550 22.05 -5.64 21.90
N ALA A 551 21.50 -4.51 22.37
CA ALA A 551 20.09 -4.42 22.74
C ALA A 551 19.18 -4.73 21.53
N LYS A 552 19.51 -4.18 20.35
CA LYS A 552 18.78 -4.45 19.10
C LYS A 552 18.81 -5.93 18.73
N SER A 553 19.97 -6.58 18.84
CA SER A 553 20.12 -8.00 18.57
C SER A 553 19.28 -8.84 19.52
N ASN A 554 19.36 -8.58 20.83
CA ASN A 554 18.59 -9.30 21.85
C ASN A 554 17.07 -9.14 21.65
N MET A 555 16.60 -7.93 21.35
CA MET A 555 15.18 -7.67 21.08
C MET A 555 14.70 -8.38 19.82
N THR A 556 15.53 -8.41 18.77
CA THR A 556 15.21 -9.11 17.51
C THR A 556 15.15 -10.63 17.73
N ALA A 557 16.09 -11.19 18.48
CA ALA A 557 16.12 -12.61 18.82
C ALA A 557 14.88 -13.02 19.65
N ARG A 558 14.52 -12.25 20.68
CA ARG A 558 13.32 -12.50 21.50
C ARG A 558 12.02 -12.36 20.70
N ALA A 559 11.94 -11.38 19.80
CA ALA A 559 10.79 -11.23 18.91
C ALA A 559 10.64 -12.43 17.96
N LEU A 560 11.76 -12.93 17.43
CA LEU A 560 11.78 -14.12 16.59
C LEU A 560 11.34 -15.38 17.36
N GLU A 561 11.89 -15.60 18.55
CA GLU A 561 11.54 -16.72 19.44
C GLU A 561 10.04 -16.76 19.73
N LEU A 562 9.47 -15.65 20.18
CA LEU A 562 8.03 -15.54 20.43
C LEU A 562 7.21 -15.72 19.13
N SER A 563 7.67 -15.17 18.01
CA SER A 563 6.98 -15.35 16.72
C SER A 563 6.89 -16.82 16.32
N LEU A 564 7.96 -17.60 16.53
CA LEU A 564 7.99 -19.03 16.26
C LEU A 564 7.13 -19.82 17.27
N GLN A 565 7.27 -19.53 18.57
CA GLN A 565 6.52 -20.20 19.65
C GLN A 565 5.00 -20.10 19.44
N TYR A 566 4.50 -18.91 19.09
CA TYR A 566 3.07 -18.66 18.91
C TYR A 566 2.59 -18.81 17.46
N SER A 567 3.49 -19.24 16.56
CA SER A 567 3.24 -19.39 15.11
C SER A 567 2.71 -18.11 14.46
N PHE A 568 3.21 -16.95 14.88
CA PHE A 568 2.88 -15.68 14.24
C PHE A 568 3.77 -15.42 13.03
N VAL A 569 3.16 -15.09 11.88
CA VAL A 569 3.86 -14.52 10.72
C VAL A 569 4.10 -13.03 10.98
N THR A 570 5.36 -12.70 11.24
CA THR A 570 5.84 -11.36 11.59
C THR A 570 6.94 -10.93 10.62
N PRO A 571 7.49 -9.71 10.69
CA PRO A 571 8.58 -9.32 9.80
C PRO A 571 9.86 -10.18 9.90
N LEU A 572 9.94 -11.07 10.90
CA LEU A 572 11.08 -11.97 11.17
C LEU A 572 10.79 -13.44 10.79
N THR A 573 9.52 -13.78 10.53
CA THR A 573 9.08 -15.15 10.25
C THR A 573 8.23 -15.22 8.98
N SER A 574 8.15 -16.40 8.40
CA SER A 574 7.35 -16.68 7.22
C SER A 574 6.67 -18.03 7.37
N MET A 575 5.46 -18.18 6.85
CA MET A 575 4.77 -19.46 6.83
C MET A 575 5.03 -20.18 5.53
N VAL A 576 5.37 -21.47 5.61
CA VAL A 576 5.68 -22.32 4.46
C VAL A 576 4.72 -23.50 4.41
N VAL A 577 4.07 -23.72 3.27
CA VAL A 577 3.18 -24.87 3.06
C VAL A 577 3.80 -25.76 2.00
N THR A 578 3.97 -27.05 2.29
CA THR A 578 4.53 -28.02 1.33
C THR A 578 3.52 -29.09 0.98
N LYS A 579 3.26 -29.28 -0.32
CA LYS A 579 2.52 -30.43 -0.85
C LYS A 579 3.53 -31.48 -1.35
N PRO A 580 3.76 -32.60 -0.64
CA PRO A 580 4.51 -33.72 -1.19
C PRO A 580 3.75 -34.35 -2.37
N GLN A 581 4.35 -34.40 -3.57
CA GLN A 581 3.95 -35.35 -4.61
C GLN A 581 4.82 -36.62 -4.55
N GLU A 582 4.31 -37.73 -5.11
CA GLU A 582 4.94 -39.06 -5.08
C GLU A 582 6.10 -39.26 -6.08
N ASP A 583 6.44 -38.26 -6.90
CA ASP A 583 7.65 -38.24 -7.74
C ASP A 583 8.33 -36.88 -7.57
N ASP A 584 9.54 -36.86 -6.97
CA ASP A 584 10.58 -35.82 -6.75
C ASP A 584 10.29 -34.28 -6.77
N ASP A 585 9.05 -33.83 -6.96
CA ASP A 585 8.62 -32.43 -7.03
C ASP A 585 7.76 -32.03 -5.81
N LYS A 586 8.12 -30.93 -5.15
CA LYS A 586 7.55 -30.44 -3.89
C LYS A 586 6.99 -29.02 -4.00
N ASP A 587 5.72 -28.85 -4.37
CA ASP A 587 5.08 -27.52 -4.34
C ASP A 587 5.20 -26.86 -2.96
N THR A 588 5.81 -25.67 -2.91
CA THR A 588 6.11 -24.92 -1.68
C THR A 588 5.55 -23.49 -1.76
N LEU A 589 4.64 -23.14 -0.86
CA LEU A 589 3.99 -21.81 -0.78
C LEU A 589 4.57 -20.99 0.39
N ILE A 590 4.70 -19.66 0.26
CA ILE A 590 5.21 -18.79 1.34
C ILE A 590 4.32 -17.59 1.66
N ALA A 591 4.15 -17.30 2.95
CA ALA A 591 3.51 -16.09 3.44
C ALA A 591 4.43 -15.28 4.36
N ASP A 592 4.65 -14.00 4.02
CA ASP A 592 5.54 -13.07 4.73
C ASP A 592 4.76 -11.88 5.31
N LYS A 593 5.26 -11.26 6.39
CA LYS A 593 4.84 -9.92 6.81
C LYS A 593 5.78 -8.85 6.23
N LEU A 594 5.23 -7.81 5.61
CA LEU A 594 6.02 -6.73 5.00
C LEU A 594 6.32 -5.58 5.98
N THR A 595 7.53 -5.00 5.88
CA THR A 595 7.90 -3.75 6.57
C THR A 595 7.35 -2.52 5.83
N GLU A 596 7.33 -1.34 6.49
CA GLU A 596 6.89 -0.09 5.84
C GLU A 596 7.81 0.35 4.68
N GLU A 597 9.10 0.05 4.72
CA GLU A 597 10.03 0.29 3.60
C GLU A 597 9.79 -0.65 2.43
N GLU A 598 9.66 -1.96 2.70
CA GLU A 598 9.31 -2.96 1.68
C GLU A 598 7.97 -2.62 1.01
N ARG A 599 7.02 -2.05 1.76
CA ARG A 599 5.73 -1.56 1.24
C ARG A 599 5.88 -0.32 0.34
N GLY A 600 6.87 0.53 0.60
CA GLY A 600 7.21 1.68 -0.26
C GLY A 600 7.91 1.26 -1.55
N GLN A 601 8.85 0.31 -1.46
CA GLN A 601 9.65 -0.19 -2.59
C GLN A 601 8.90 -1.19 -3.48
N ARG A 602 7.87 -1.88 -2.96
CA ARG A 602 7.08 -2.90 -3.71
C ARG A 602 5.71 -2.40 -4.18
N ARG A 603 5.44 -1.10 -4.09
CA ARG A 603 4.42 -0.41 -4.90
C ARG A 603 5.09 0.07 -6.18
N PRO A 604 4.37 0.32 -7.30
CA PRO A 604 4.95 1.05 -8.43
C PRO A 604 5.24 2.47 -7.94
N SER A 605 6.44 2.65 -7.42
CA SER A 605 6.93 3.87 -6.81
C SER A 605 7.66 4.65 -7.89
N GLY A 606 7.04 5.74 -8.34
CA GLY A 606 7.76 6.82 -8.98
C GLY A 606 8.83 7.33 -8.01
N PHE A 607 10.07 7.37 -8.48
CA PHE A 607 11.19 8.06 -7.84
C PHE A 607 11.58 9.19 -8.80
N GLY A 608 11.85 10.44 -8.39
CA GLY A 608 12.43 10.89 -7.14
C GLY A 608 13.81 11.48 -7.46
N TYR A 609 13.84 12.67 -8.07
CA TYR A 609 15.06 13.36 -8.49
C TYR A 609 15.93 13.79 -7.30
N THR A 610 17.20 13.41 -7.32
CA THR A 610 18.27 14.09 -6.57
C THR A 610 18.94 15.10 -7.48
N ALA A 611 18.77 16.40 -7.21
CA ALA A 611 19.38 17.48 -7.97
C ALA A 611 20.67 18.01 -7.31
N SER A 612 21.78 17.94 -8.04
CA SER A 612 23.02 18.63 -7.72
C SER A 612 23.00 20.05 -8.31
N ARG A 613 23.35 21.05 -7.49
CA ARG A 613 23.37 22.49 -7.80
C ARG A 613 24.28 22.87 -8.98
N VAL A 614 23.76 23.69 -9.90
CA VAL A 614 24.52 24.72 -10.62
C VAL A 614 23.72 26.03 -10.62
N GLN A 615 24.36 27.13 -10.23
CA GLN A 615 23.81 28.50 -10.24
C GLN A 615 23.57 28.99 -11.67
N ASN A 616 22.40 29.58 -11.97
CA ASN A 616 22.27 30.98 -12.39
C ASN A 616 20.93 31.36 -13.05
N VAL A 617 20.45 32.54 -12.63
CA VAL A 617 19.70 33.60 -13.35
C VAL A 617 18.31 33.30 -13.93
N TYR A 618 17.35 34.05 -13.41
CA TYR A 618 15.97 34.19 -13.86
C TYR A 618 15.83 34.57 -15.34
N HIS A 619 15.11 33.76 -16.11
CA HIS A 619 14.13 34.25 -17.09
C HIS A 619 12.93 33.28 -17.12
N ALA A 620 11.74 33.82 -16.86
CA ALA A 620 10.49 33.10 -16.92
C ALA A 620 10.16 32.68 -18.36
N LEU A 621 9.91 31.39 -18.58
CA LEU A 621 9.27 30.84 -19.78
C LEU A 621 8.21 29.78 -19.38
N PRO A 622 7.08 29.68 -20.12
CA PRO A 622 5.98 28.75 -19.83
C PRO A 622 6.39 27.29 -20.09
N PRO A 623 5.63 26.28 -19.58
CA PRO A 623 6.08 24.90 -19.53
C PRO A 623 6.22 24.33 -20.94
N VAL A 624 7.46 24.10 -21.35
CA VAL A 624 7.83 23.30 -22.51
C VAL A 624 8.10 21.90 -22.01
N THR A 625 7.29 20.92 -22.42
CA THR A 625 7.68 19.51 -22.31
C THR A 625 8.88 19.30 -23.24
N SER A 626 10.05 19.05 -22.67
CA SER A 626 11.18 18.49 -23.42
C SER A 626 10.71 17.21 -24.11
N VAL A 627 10.85 17.14 -25.44
CA VAL A 627 10.55 15.93 -26.22
C VAL A 627 11.89 15.46 -26.77
N ASP A 628 12.48 14.45 -26.12
CA ASP A 628 13.55 13.66 -26.74
C ASP A 628 12.94 12.89 -27.92
N GLY A 629 13.63 12.89 -29.07
CA GLY A 629 13.08 12.41 -30.35
C GLY A 629 12.83 10.90 -30.37
N ASP A 630 11.58 10.46 -30.43
CA ASP A 630 11.11 9.07 -30.53
C ASP A 630 10.83 8.75 -32.01
N PRO A 631 11.31 7.66 -32.68
CA PRO A 631 11.10 6.30 -32.21
C PRO A 631 12.24 5.82 -31.31
N HIS A 632 11.97 5.77 -30.01
CA HIS A 632 12.76 5.06 -29.01
C HIS A 632 12.00 3.77 -28.67
N PHE A 633 12.50 2.63 -29.13
CA PHE A 633 11.93 1.34 -28.76
C PHE A 633 12.40 0.96 -27.37
N ILE A 634 11.48 0.63 -26.48
CA ILE A 634 11.76 0.17 -25.13
C ILE A 634 11.30 -1.29 -25.03
N ILE A 635 12.23 -2.19 -24.76
CA ILE A 635 12.01 -3.63 -24.69
C ILE A 635 12.30 -4.10 -23.27
N TRP A 636 11.27 -4.52 -22.57
CA TRP A 636 11.40 -5.22 -21.31
C TRP A 636 11.78 -6.68 -21.56
N VAL A 637 12.81 -7.18 -20.87
CA VAL A 637 13.28 -8.57 -20.98
C VAL A 637 13.05 -9.29 -19.64
N PRO A 638 11.89 -9.97 -19.47
CA PRO A 638 11.49 -10.55 -18.18
C PRO A 638 12.50 -11.53 -17.60
N GLN A 639 13.18 -12.31 -18.44
CA GLN A 639 14.15 -13.32 -18.02
C GLN A 639 15.41 -12.72 -17.39
N GLN A 640 15.71 -11.45 -17.69
CA GLN A 640 16.89 -10.73 -17.20
C GLN A 640 16.54 -9.66 -16.16
N ASN A 641 15.25 -9.41 -15.93
CA ASN A 641 14.76 -8.32 -15.09
C ASN A 641 15.40 -6.96 -15.44
N ASP A 642 15.62 -6.70 -16.73
CA ASP A 642 16.25 -5.48 -17.23
C ASP A 642 15.66 -5.02 -18.57
N THR A 643 15.93 -3.77 -18.96
CA THR A 643 15.34 -3.09 -20.12
C THR A 643 16.40 -2.75 -21.18
N LEU A 644 16.07 -3.00 -22.45
CA LEU A 644 16.86 -2.55 -23.60
C LEU A 644 16.14 -1.41 -24.31
N CYS A 645 16.91 -0.49 -24.87
CA CYS A 645 16.37 0.59 -25.70
C CYS A 645 17.24 0.86 -26.93
N PHE A 646 16.61 1.24 -28.04
CA PHE A 646 17.32 1.64 -29.26
C PHE A 646 16.43 2.55 -30.11
N ASN A 647 17.05 3.32 -31.00
CA ASN A 647 16.33 4.20 -31.92
C ASN A 647 16.40 3.70 -33.34
N ILE A 648 15.53 4.20 -34.22
CA ILE A 648 15.74 4.09 -35.66
C ILE A 648 15.63 5.48 -36.28
N ASP A 649 16.77 6.01 -36.69
CA ASP A 649 16.88 7.34 -37.26
C ASP A 649 16.73 7.32 -38.80
N GLU A 650 15.55 6.94 -39.28
CA GLU A 650 15.26 6.85 -40.72
C GLU A 650 14.46 8.07 -41.22
N ARG A 651 14.48 8.36 -42.52
CA ARG A 651 13.78 9.53 -43.07
C ARG A 651 12.25 9.49 -42.83
N PRO A 652 11.59 10.66 -42.62
CA PRO A 652 10.13 10.73 -42.51
C PRO A 652 9.40 10.07 -43.69
N GLY A 653 8.30 9.38 -43.40
CA GLY A 653 7.45 8.72 -44.38
C GLY A 653 7.74 7.24 -44.57
N VAL A 654 8.83 6.72 -43.98
CA VAL A 654 9.16 5.28 -43.98
C VAL A 654 8.17 4.51 -43.12
N ILE A 655 7.83 3.30 -43.56
CA ILE A 655 6.88 2.41 -42.88
C ILE A 655 7.63 1.17 -42.42
N PHE A 656 7.62 0.92 -41.11
CA PHE A 656 8.24 -0.24 -40.49
C PHE A 656 7.21 -1.33 -40.19
N SER A 657 7.59 -2.58 -40.44
CA SER A 657 6.91 -3.79 -40.01
C SER A 657 7.31 -4.11 -38.57
N LEU A 658 6.40 -3.94 -37.62
CA LEU A 658 6.70 -4.02 -36.19
C LEU A 658 6.49 -5.42 -35.63
N THR A 659 5.32 -6.01 -35.89
CA THR A 659 4.91 -7.30 -35.31
C THR A 659 4.15 -8.20 -36.29
N PRO A 660 4.69 -8.54 -37.48
CA PRO A 660 4.13 -9.56 -38.34
C PRO A 660 4.09 -10.92 -37.61
N SER A 661 2.90 -11.49 -37.46
CA SER A 661 2.67 -12.83 -36.94
C SER A 661 2.05 -13.71 -38.02
N PRO A 662 2.86 -14.52 -38.73
CA PRO A 662 2.35 -15.42 -39.77
C PRO A 662 1.27 -16.39 -39.27
N PRO A 663 1.37 -17.00 -38.06
CA PRO A 663 0.35 -17.95 -37.60
C PRO A 663 -0.99 -17.33 -37.25
N THR A 664 -1.01 -16.12 -36.67
CA THR A 664 -2.26 -15.46 -36.28
C THR A 664 -2.82 -14.55 -37.38
N GLY A 665 -2.01 -14.25 -38.40
CA GLY A 665 -2.37 -13.35 -39.50
C GLY A 665 -2.49 -11.89 -39.09
N ILE A 666 -1.97 -11.54 -37.90
CA ILE A 666 -1.96 -10.18 -37.35
C ILE A 666 -0.68 -9.47 -37.82
N THR A 667 -0.80 -8.23 -38.26
CA THR A 667 0.34 -7.41 -38.66
C THR A 667 0.12 -5.99 -38.16
N VAL A 668 1.15 -5.43 -37.52
CA VAL A 668 1.20 -4.02 -37.14
C VAL A 668 2.35 -3.33 -37.84
N ASN A 669 2.04 -2.26 -38.55
CA ASN A 669 3.01 -1.41 -39.22
C ASN A 669 2.91 0.03 -38.71
N GLY A 670 4.04 0.73 -38.61
CA GLY A 670 4.11 2.13 -38.19
C GLY A 670 4.79 3.01 -39.24
N GLN A 671 4.20 4.15 -39.56
CA GLN A 671 4.78 5.15 -40.48
C GLN A 671 5.39 6.32 -39.70
N THR A 672 6.62 6.68 -40.06
CA THR A 672 7.33 7.81 -39.44
C THR A 672 6.93 9.16 -40.03
N ILE A 673 7.04 10.21 -39.22
CA ILE A 673 6.86 11.63 -39.53
C ILE A 673 8.04 12.41 -38.93
N GLY A 674 8.42 13.54 -39.51
CA GLY A 674 9.52 14.38 -39.01
C GLY A 674 9.04 15.62 -38.29
N ASP A 675 9.98 16.38 -37.74
CA ASP A 675 9.72 17.70 -37.14
C ASP A 675 8.95 18.67 -38.09
N LYS A 676 8.24 19.64 -37.50
CA LYS A 676 7.40 20.65 -38.18
C LYS A 676 8.20 21.67 -38.98
N LYS A 677 9.45 21.97 -38.59
CA LYS A 677 10.38 22.86 -39.30
C LYS A 677 11.76 22.23 -39.37
N LEU A 678 12.33 22.18 -40.57
CA LEU A 678 13.70 21.73 -40.80
C LEU A 678 14.65 22.90 -40.51
N VAL A 679 15.53 22.73 -39.51
CA VAL A 679 16.62 23.69 -39.23
C VAL A 679 17.87 23.19 -39.95
N PRO A 680 18.46 23.95 -40.89
CA PRO A 680 19.67 23.53 -41.60
C PRO A 680 20.86 23.57 -40.64
N SER A 681 21.14 22.44 -39.97
CA SER A 681 22.30 22.13 -39.07
C SER A 681 21.92 21.20 -37.91
N ARG A 682 20.63 20.92 -37.67
CA ARG A 682 20.16 20.05 -36.57
C ARG A 682 19.73 18.68 -37.12
N LYS A 683 20.09 17.60 -36.41
CA LYS A 683 19.57 16.24 -36.66
C LYS A 683 18.04 16.28 -36.62
N VAL A 684 17.39 15.76 -37.67
CA VAL A 684 15.92 15.73 -37.78
C VAL A 684 15.42 14.58 -36.91
N ASN A 685 14.57 14.89 -35.93
CA ASN A 685 13.90 13.84 -35.17
C ASN A 685 12.75 13.30 -36.03
N THR A 686 12.63 11.97 -36.08
CA THR A 686 11.46 11.29 -36.64
C THR A 686 10.66 10.68 -35.53
N TYR A 687 9.34 10.49 -35.70
CA TYR A 687 8.35 9.91 -34.78
C TYR A 687 7.30 9.08 -35.51
N PHE A 688 6.59 8.18 -34.84
CA PHE A 688 5.45 7.52 -35.48
C PHE A 688 4.26 8.48 -35.58
N GLY A 689 3.75 8.68 -36.79
CA GLY A 689 2.58 9.55 -37.06
C GLY A 689 1.33 8.79 -37.44
N ARG A 690 1.49 7.52 -37.82
CA ARG A 690 0.40 6.64 -38.22
C ARG A 690 0.71 5.18 -37.94
N PHE A 691 -0.26 4.43 -37.43
CA PHE A 691 -0.18 2.98 -37.29
C PHE A 691 -1.28 2.28 -38.09
N GLY A 692 -0.95 1.14 -38.67
CA GLY A 692 -1.90 0.22 -39.29
C GLY A 692 -1.88 -1.12 -38.59
N ILE A 693 -3.03 -1.57 -38.09
CA ILE A 693 -3.22 -2.90 -37.50
C ILE A 693 -4.15 -3.68 -38.43
N VAL A 694 -3.74 -4.86 -38.88
CA VAL A 694 -4.55 -5.74 -39.74
C VAL A 694 -4.60 -7.13 -39.13
N SER A 695 -5.79 -7.71 -39.10
CA SER A 695 -5.96 -9.14 -38.90
C SER A 695 -6.84 -9.69 -40.03
N ARG A 696 -6.24 -10.51 -40.91
CA ARG A 696 -6.97 -11.09 -42.06
C ARG A 696 -7.98 -12.13 -41.60
N SER A 697 -7.64 -12.91 -40.57
CA SER A 697 -8.50 -13.94 -39.98
C SER A 697 -9.76 -13.35 -39.33
N LEU A 698 -9.65 -12.15 -38.77
CA LEU A 698 -10.74 -11.46 -38.07
C LEU A 698 -11.44 -10.39 -38.93
N GLY A 699 -11.01 -10.18 -40.18
CA GLY A 699 -11.61 -9.20 -41.09
C GLY A 699 -11.53 -7.75 -40.59
N ILE A 700 -10.55 -7.44 -39.73
CA ILE A 700 -10.36 -6.11 -39.12
C ILE A 700 -9.13 -5.42 -39.68
N LYS A 701 -9.29 -4.12 -39.91
CA LYS A 701 -8.22 -3.20 -40.26
C LYS A 701 -8.41 -1.89 -39.49
N VAL A 702 -7.40 -1.46 -38.74
CA VAL A 702 -7.41 -0.22 -37.96
C VAL A 702 -6.33 0.71 -38.50
N ASP A 703 -6.72 1.93 -38.87
CA ASP A 703 -5.85 3.01 -39.31
C ASP A 703 -5.86 4.12 -38.27
N VAL A 704 -4.71 4.42 -37.69
CA VAL A 704 -4.62 5.34 -36.56
C VAL A 704 -3.67 6.46 -36.94
N THR A 705 -4.16 7.70 -36.97
CA THR A 705 -3.33 8.90 -37.15
C THR A 705 -3.45 9.79 -35.91
N THR A 706 -2.65 10.85 -35.85
CA THR A 706 -2.75 11.83 -34.76
C THR A 706 -4.05 12.66 -34.82
N GLN A 707 -4.82 12.56 -35.91
CA GLN A 707 -6.08 13.28 -36.08
C GLN A 707 -7.32 12.39 -35.91
N ALA A 708 -7.27 11.14 -36.38
CA ALA A 708 -8.44 10.27 -36.45
C ALA A 708 -8.08 8.79 -36.33
N ILE A 709 -9.06 7.98 -35.93
CA ILE A 709 -8.98 6.53 -35.82
C ILE A 709 -10.04 5.93 -36.75
N HIS A 710 -9.64 5.23 -37.80
CA HIS A 710 -10.55 4.54 -38.72
C HIS A 710 -10.51 3.04 -38.45
N VAL A 711 -11.67 2.44 -38.23
CA VAL A 711 -11.84 1.01 -37.97
C VAL A 711 -12.69 0.43 -39.09
N PHE A 712 -12.10 -0.49 -39.85
CA PHE A 712 -12.77 -1.25 -40.90
C PHE A 712 -12.99 -2.66 -40.39
N HIS A 713 -14.25 -3.10 -40.35
CA HIS A 713 -14.61 -4.47 -39.98
C HIS A 713 -15.68 -5.00 -40.93
N ASN A 714 -15.39 -6.11 -41.61
CA ASN A 714 -16.31 -6.76 -42.56
C ASN A 714 -16.93 -5.81 -43.61
N GLY A 715 -16.12 -4.88 -44.15
CA GLY A 715 -16.53 -3.94 -45.21
C GLY A 715 -17.27 -2.69 -44.72
N LYS A 716 -17.47 -2.51 -43.42
CA LYS A 716 -18.01 -1.28 -42.81
C LYS A 716 -16.90 -0.46 -42.18
N GLU A 717 -16.96 0.86 -42.34
CA GLU A 717 -16.03 1.81 -41.74
C GLU A 717 -16.69 2.55 -40.58
N ALA A 718 -15.97 2.66 -39.46
CA ALA A 718 -16.29 3.53 -38.34
C ALA A 718 -15.12 4.49 -38.11
N VAL A 719 -15.41 5.76 -37.88
CA VAL A 719 -14.40 6.80 -37.63
C VAL A 719 -14.60 7.34 -36.23
N PHE A 720 -13.53 7.37 -35.44
CA PHE A 720 -13.50 7.90 -34.08
C PHE A 720 -12.52 9.06 -33.98
N SER A 721 -12.89 10.05 -33.15
CA SER A 721 -12.02 11.16 -32.76
C SER A 721 -11.27 10.82 -31.48
N TRP A 722 -10.06 11.34 -31.35
CA TRP A 722 -9.33 11.33 -30.07
C TRP A 722 -10.07 12.08 -28.95
N SER A 723 -11.04 12.94 -29.27
CA SER A 723 -11.88 13.60 -28.26
C SER A 723 -12.98 12.69 -27.68
N ASP A 724 -13.20 11.51 -28.26
CA ASP A 724 -14.27 10.61 -27.88
C ASP A 724 -13.85 9.69 -26.71
N THR A 725 -14.83 9.16 -25.98
CA THR A 725 -14.64 8.03 -25.07
C THR A 725 -15.54 6.90 -25.55
N VAL A 726 -14.95 5.89 -26.18
CA VAL A 726 -15.68 4.83 -26.86
C VAL A 726 -15.18 3.48 -26.39
N SER A 727 -16.11 2.56 -26.12
CA SER A 727 -15.81 1.15 -25.93
C SER A 727 -16.68 0.36 -26.91
N LEU A 728 -16.04 -0.31 -27.86
CA LEU A 728 -16.65 -1.17 -28.85
C LEU A 728 -16.24 -2.60 -28.52
N LYS A 729 -17.19 -3.40 -28.04
CA LYS A 729 -17.00 -4.84 -27.85
C LYS A 729 -17.52 -5.59 -29.05
N GLN A 730 -16.70 -6.44 -29.65
CA GLN A 730 -17.08 -7.35 -30.74
C GLN A 730 -16.67 -8.78 -30.39
N PRO A 731 -17.35 -9.80 -30.96
CA PRO A 731 -17.00 -11.20 -30.69
C PRO A 731 -15.56 -11.57 -31.05
N SER A 732 -14.89 -10.81 -31.92
CA SER A 732 -13.54 -11.05 -32.42
C SER A 732 -12.47 -10.11 -31.87
N PHE A 733 -12.86 -8.93 -31.36
CA PHE A 733 -11.94 -7.93 -30.81
C PHE A 733 -12.68 -6.92 -29.93
N ASP A 734 -11.98 -6.34 -28.98
CA ASP A 734 -12.42 -5.18 -28.22
C ASP A 734 -11.58 -3.96 -28.61
N LEU A 735 -12.24 -2.83 -28.76
CA LEU A 735 -11.61 -1.55 -29.07
C LEU A 735 -12.07 -0.49 -28.07
N GLN A 736 -11.12 0.21 -27.46
CA GLN A 736 -11.39 1.27 -26.50
C GLN A 736 -10.61 2.54 -26.83
N VAL A 737 -11.32 3.64 -27.07
CA VAL A 737 -10.76 4.99 -27.21
C VAL A 737 -10.93 5.71 -25.89
N SER A 738 -9.82 6.14 -25.30
CA SER A 738 -9.77 6.98 -24.11
C SER A 738 -9.49 8.42 -24.53
N LYS A 739 -10.42 9.32 -24.15
CA LYS A 739 -10.38 10.74 -24.53
C LYS A 739 -9.02 11.38 -24.29
N GLU A 740 -8.44 11.89 -25.37
CA GLU A 740 -7.17 12.62 -25.45
C GLU A 740 -5.96 11.86 -24.92
N LYS A 741 -6.02 10.52 -24.91
CA LYS A 741 -5.00 9.68 -24.28
C LYS A 741 -4.54 8.53 -25.16
N SER A 742 -5.41 7.55 -25.40
CA SER A 742 -4.99 6.27 -25.96
C SER A 742 -6.11 5.51 -26.68
N LEU A 743 -5.70 4.65 -27.60
CA LEU A 743 -6.51 3.65 -28.26
C LEU A 743 -5.99 2.27 -27.84
N THR A 744 -6.87 1.43 -27.30
CA THR A 744 -6.56 0.03 -26.97
C THR A 744 -7.31 -0.87 -27.95
N VAL A 745 -6.60 -1.84 -28.54
CA VAL A 745 -7.14 -2.84 -29.45
C VAL A 745 -6.76 -4.22 -28.91
N ALA A 746 -7.72 -4.90 -28.29
CA ALA A 746 -7.55 -6.25 -27.77
C ALA A 746 -8.14 -7.26 -28.76
N MET A 747 -7.31 -8.13 -29.32
CA MET A 747 -7.78 -9.18 -30.22
C MET A 747 -8.17 -10.41 -29.38
N LYS A 748 -9.29 -11.07 -29.72
CA LYS A 748 -9.72 -12.26 -28.97
C LYS A 748 -8.66 -13.37 -29.05
N ASP A 749 -8.31 -13.94 -27.90
CA ASP A 749 -7.28 -14.99 -27.73
C ASP A 749 -5.88 -14.61 -28.26
N SER A 750 -5.56 -13.32 -28.33
CA SER A 750 -4.28 -12.79 -28.82
C SER A 750 -3.91 -11.51 -28.06
N ALA A 751 -2.78 -10.89 -28.40
CA ALA A 751 -2.26 -9.75 -27.64
C ALA A 751 -3.08 -8.46 -27.78
N THR A 752 -3.01 -7.66 -26.71
CA THR A 752 -3.55 -6.31 -26.63
C THR A 752 -2.52 -5.28 -27.08
N PHE A 753 -2.92 -4.43 -28.03
CA PHE A 753 -2.14 -3.31 -28.53
C PHE A 753 -2.65 -1.99 -27.96
N VAL A 754 -1.74 -1.11 -27.55
CA VAL A 754 -2.07 0.24 -27.08
C VAL A 754 -1.32 1.26 -27.93
N ILE A 755 -2.07 2.20 -28.51
CA ILE A 755 -1.53 3.36 -29.22
C ILE A 755 -1.80 4.60 -28.38
N ILE A 756 -0.77 5.36 -28.05
CA ILE A 756 -0.86 6.56 -27.21
C ILE A 756 -0.70 7.80 -28.08
N LEU A 757 -1.56 8.81 -27.87
CA LEU A 757 -1.44 10.10 -28.54
C LEU A 757 -0.61 11.06 -27.67
N HIS A 758 0.55 11.47 -28.17
CA HIS A 758 1.36 12.52 -27.55
C HIS A 758 1.00 13.87 -28.16
N ARG A 759 0.34 14.72 -27.38
CA ARG A 759 -0.05 16.06 -27.82
C ARG A 759 1.03 17.09 -27.56
N VAL A 760 1.41 17.80 -28.61
CA VAL A 760 2.31 18.94 -28.55
C VAL A 760 1.46 20.22 -28.57
N TRP A 761 1.91 21.25 -27.84
CA TRP A 761 1.21 22.54 -27.81
C TRP A 761 0.99 23.10 -29.23
N LYS A 762 -0.24 23.53 -29.55
CA LYS A 762 -0.68 23.89 -30.92
C LYS A 762 0.22 24.91 -31.65
N LYS A 763 0.88 25.82 -30.93
CA LYS A 763 1.78 26.84 -31.49
C LYS A 763 3.27 26.48 -31.41
N HIS A 764 3.61 25.23 -31.05
CA HIS A 764 4.99 24.81 -30.92
C HIS A 764 5.74 24.96 -32.26
N PRO A 765 6.94 25.58 -32.28
CA PRO A 765 7.64 25.92 -33.50
C PRO A 765 8.33 24.74 -34.21
N PHE A 766 8.66 23.67 -33.47
CA PHE A 766 9.48 22.53 -33.97
C PHE A 766 8.77 21.17 -33.94
N TYR A 767 8.20 20.75 -32.81
CA TYR A 767 7.49 19.47 -32.69
C TYR A 767 6.03 19.51 -33.16
N ARG A 768 5.47 18.32 -33.44
CA ARG A 768 4.07 18.07 -33.82
C ARG A 768 3.55 16.86 -33.03
N ASP A 769 2.23 16.69 -32.97
CA ASP A 769 1.63 15.49 -32.35
C ASP A 769 2.18 14.22 -33.01
N TYR A 770 2.40 13.19 -32.20
CA TYR A 770 2.90 11.89 -32.62
C TYR A 770 2.25 10.76 -31.80
N LEU A 771 2.52 9.52 -32.17
CA LEU A 771 1.92 8.32 -31.60
C LEU A 771 2.99 7.40 -31.01
N GLY A 772 2.74 6.86 -29.82
CA GLY A 772 3.49 5.75 -29.24
C GLY A 772 2.77 4.42 -29.47
N PHE A 773 3.50 3.32 -29.63
CA PHE A 773 2.93 1.96 -29.77
C PHE A 773 3.49 1.02 -28.72
N TYR A 774 2.59 0.28 -28.08
CA TYR A 774 2.90 -0.61 -26.98
C TYR A 774 2.10 -1.91 -27.05
N THR A 775 2.69 -2.97 -26.51
CA THR A 775 2.07 -4.29 -26.36
C THR A 775 1.93 -4.60 -24.86
N LEU A 776 0.72 -4.92 -24.41
CA LEU A 776 0.46 -5.25 -22.99
C LEU A 776 0.62 -6.75 -22.71
N ASP A 777 0.18 -7.59 -23.64
CA ASP A 777 0.15 -9.05 -23.47
C ASP A 777 1.05 -9.74 -24.52
N SER A 778 2.30 -9.29 -24.66
CA SER A 778 3.22 -9.81 -25.69
C SER A 778 3.44 -11.32 -25.62
N HIS A 779 3.27 -11.93 -24.45
CA HIS A 779 3.32 -13.39 -24.23
C HIS A 779 2.18 -14.17 -24.91
N LEU A 780 1.08 -13.50 -25.29
CA LEU A 780 -0.02 -14.10 -26.05
C LEU A 780 0.24 -14.09 -27.56
N LEU A 781 1.29 -13.41 -28.03
CA LEU A 781 1.70 -13.50 -29.43
C LEU A 781 2.39 -14.84 -29.69
N SER A 782 2.19 -15.37 -30.90
CA SER A 782 2.85 -16.59 -31.35
C SER A 782 4.38 -16.47 -31.22
N PRO A 783 5.10 -17.52 -30.80
CA PRO A 783 6.57 -17.54 -30.81
C PRO A 783 7.18 -17.28 -32.19
N ALA A 784 6.42 -17.48 -33.27
CA ALA A 784 6.83 -17.16 -34.64
C ALA A 784 6.55 -15.69 -35.05
N THR A 785 6.11 -14.83 -34.13
CA THR A 785 5.92 -13.40 -34.37
C THR A 785 7.30 -12.74 -34.53
N HIS A 786 7.49 -11.99 -35.61
CA HIS A 786 8.77 -11.38 -35.94
C HIS A 786 8.59 -9.88 -36.23
N GLY A 787 9.43 -9.30 -37.08
CA GLY A 787 9.54 -7.87 -37.32
C GLY A 787 10.39 -7.15 -36.29
N LEU A 788 10.33 -5.82 -36.35
CA LEU A 788 11.24 -4.96 -35.61
C LEU A 788 11.10 -5.10 -34.09
N LEU A 789 9.89 -5.35 -33.59
CA LEU A 789 9.60 -5.55 -32.17
C LEU A 789 9.27 -7.01 -31.85
N GLY A 790 8.57 -7.72 -32.75
CA GLY A 790 8.08 -9.06 -32.47
C GLY A 790 9.18 -10.08 -32.17
N GLN A 791 10.38 -9.90 -32.73
CA GLN A 791 11.54 -10.78 -32.50
C GLN A 791 11.97 -10.88 -31.02
N PHE A 792 11.56 -9.91 -30.18
CA PHE A 792 11.91 -9.89 -28.77
C PHE A 792 10.84 -10.51 -27.87
N TYR A 793 9.64 -10.79 -28.40
CA TYR A 793 8.51 -11.27 -27.60
C TYR A 793 8.60 -12.76 -27.25
N GLY A 794 9.45 -13.52 -27.94
CA GLY A 794 9.83 -14.89 -27.55
C GLY A 794 10.89 -14.98 -26.46
N GLY A 795 11.39 -13.84 -25.96
CA GLY A 795 12.49 -13.76 -24.99
C GLY A 795 13.83 -13.43 -25.65
N LEU A 796 14.71 -12.78 -24.88
CA LEU A 796 16.07 -12.40 -25.29
C LEU A 796 17.03 -12.65 -24.13
N GLN A 797 18.19 -13.23 -24.40
CA GLN A 797 19.26 -13.38 -23.41
C GLN A 797 20.43 -12.48 -23.77
N PHE A 798 20.93 -11.75 -22.77
CA PHE A 798 22.14 -10.95 -22.89
C PHE A 798 22.87 -10.89 -21.54
N GLU A 799 24.17 -10.67 -21.58
CA GLU A 799 25.02 -10.43 -20.41
C GLU A 799 25.67 -9.06 -20.54
N VAL A 800 25.82 -8.35 -19.43
CA VAL A 800 26.49 -7.04 -19.40
C VAL A 800 27.74 -7.14 -18.53
N SER A 801 28.87 -6.76 -19.09
CA SER A 801 30.19 -6.72 -18.44
C SER A 801 30.85 -5.35 -18.62
N ASP A 802 31.96 -5.13 -17.92
CA ASP A 802 32.84 -3.97 -18.12
C ASP A 802 32.15 -2.62 -17.98
N VAL A 803 31.29 -2.48 -16.96
CA VAL A 803 30.60 -1.21 -16.68
C VAL A 803 31.61 -0.15 -16.22
N HIS A 804 31.71 0.94 -16.95
CA HIS A 804 32.61 2.06 -16.65
C HIS A 804 31.90 3.41 -16.88
N SER A 805 32.48 4.49 -16.34
CA SER A 805 31.93 5.84 -16.58
C SER A 805 31.96 6.17 -18.07
N GLY A 806 30.82 6.61 -18.61
CA GLY A 806 30.70 7.10 -19.99
C GLY A 806 31.01 8.59 -20.10
N GLU A 807 30.76 9.19 -21.27
CA GLU A 807 31.00 10.63 -21.52
C GLU A 807 30.19 11.56 -20.61
N ALA A 808 29.02 11.10 -20.14
CA ALA A 808 28.21 11.80 -19.15
C ALA A 808 28.28 11.06 -17.80
N LEU A 809 28.50 11.82 -16.71
CA LEU A 809 28.68 11.30 -15.35
C LEU A 809 27.51 10.44 -14.83
N ASP A 810 26.31 10.62 -15.40
CA ASP A 810 25.06 9.92 -15.09
C ASP A 810 24.71 8.77 -16.06
N LYS A 811 25.56 8.51 -17.07
CA LYS A 811 25.33 7.50 -18.11
C LYS A 811 26.54 6.58 -18.27
N PRO A 812 26.66 5.50 -17.46
CA PRO A 812 27.75 4.55 -17.59
C PRO A 812 27.66 3.78 -18.91
N ASP A 813 28.81 3.55 -19.52
CA ASP A 813 28.97 2.67 -20.69
C ASP A 813 29.31 1.26 -20.22
N ALA A 814 28.93 0.26 -21.01
CA ALA A 814 29.20 -1.14 -20.73
C ALA A 814 29.32 -1.96 -22.02
N THR A 815 29.81 -3.18 -21.87
CA THR A 815 29.86 -4.18 -22.93
C THR A 815 28.72 -5.18 -22.76
N MET A 816 27.91 -5.38 -23.79
CA MET A 816 26.80 -6.33 -23.80
C MET A 816 27.10 -7.50 -24.74
N GLN A 817 27.02 -8.71 -24.24
CA GLN A 817 27.00 -9.92 -25.05
C GLN A 817 25.54 -10.32 -25.32
N VAL A 818 25.12 -10.30 -26.58
CA VAL A 818 23.74 -10.63 -26.99
C VAL A 818 23.76 -11.33 -28.34
N LYS A 819 23.00 -12.42 -28.50
CA LYS A 819 22.97 -13.23 -29.74
C LYS A 819 24.37 -13.67 -30.26
N GLY A 820 25.33 -13.89 -29.35
CA GLY A 820 26.72 -14.23 -29.70
C GLY A 820 27.56 -13.07 -30.24
N LEU A 821 27.04 -11.84 -30.19
CA LEU A 821 27.71 -10.60 -30.57
C LEU A 821 28.08 -9.79 -29.34
N THR A 822 29.10 -8.96 -29.48
CA THR A 822 29.55 -8.02 -28.44
C THR A 822 29.22 -6.59 -28.88
N LEU A 823 28.39 -5.90 -28.09
CA LEU A 823 27.90 -4.55 -28.37
C LEU A 823 28.37 -3.58 -27.28
N SER A 824 28.63 -2.33 -27.66
CA SER A 824 28.81 -1.24 -26.71
C SER A 824 27.44 -0.62 -26.41
N VAL A 825 27.10 -0.50 -25.13
CA VAL A 825 25.80 0.02 -24.65
C VAL A 825 25.99 1.09 -23.61
N THR A 826 25.05 2.02 -23.52
CA THR A 826 25.08 3.10 -22.52
C THR A 826 23.84 3.02 -21.65
N ARG A 827 23.97 3.07 -20.32
CA ARG A 827 22.82 3.11 -19.42
C ARG A 827 22.23 4.52 -19.43
N GLY A 828 20.93 4.62 -19.64
CA GLY A 828 20.21 5.89 -19.58
C GLY A 828 18.76 5.71 -19.15
N TRP A 829 18.12 6.82 -18.81
CA TRP A 829 16.70 6.86 -18.49
C TRP A 829 15.89 7.18 -19.75
N GLN A 830 14.83 6.41 -19.98
CA GLN A 830 13.87 6.62 -21.07
C GLN A 830 12.46 6.70 -20.51
N LYS A 831 11.55 7.41 -21.20
CA LYS A 831 10.16 7.50 -20.78
C LYS A 831 9.31 6.40 -21.41
N ASP A 832 8.73 5.56 -20.57
CA ASP A 832 7.78 4.52 -20.95
C ASP A 832 6.35 4.91 -20.57
N TYR A 833 5.45 5.02 -21.55
CA TYR A 833 4.08 5.47 -21.33
C TYR A 833 3.06 4.33 -21.24
N ARG A 834 3.51 3.06 -21.21
CA ARG A 834 2.61 1.87 -21.14
C ARG A 834 1.59 1.94 -20.02
N TRP A 835 2.02 2.37 -18.84
CA TRP A 835 1.24 2.32 -17.60
C TRP A 835 0.77 3.71 -17.13
N ASP A 836 1.58 4.75 -17.33
CA ASP A 836 1.16 6.16 -17.17
C ASP A 836 1.22 6.89 -18.51
N THR A 837 0.09 6.87 -19.23
CA THR A 837 -0.04 7.51 -20.55
C THR A 837 0.04 9.04 -20.51
N LYS A 838 0.06 9.67 -19.32
CA LYS A 838 0.03 11.13 -19.15
C LYS A 838 1.40 11.71 -18.81
N HIS A 839 2.15 11.06 -17.92
CA HIS A 839 3.45 11.57 -17.48
C HIS A 839 4.64 10.75 -17.98
N GLY A 840 4.42 9.47 -18.32
CA GLY A 840 5.47 8.50 -18.62
C GLY A 840 6.24 8.10 -17.36
N GLU A 841 6.64 6.84 -17.28
CA GLU A 841 7.51 6.31 -16.23
C GLU A 841 8.97 6.39 -16.71
N GLU A 842 9.88 6.87 -15.87
CA GLU A 842 11.31 6.84 -16.19
C GLU A 842 11.84 5.43 -15.96
N VAL A 843 12.18 4.73 -17.03
CA VAL A 843 12.75 3.38 -16.99
C VAL A 843 14.25 3.42 -17.31
N PRO A 844 15.11 2.81 -16.48
CA PRO A 844 16.52 2.70 -16.80
C PRO A 844 16.69 1.59 -17.86
N CYS A 845 17.38 1.89 -18.95
CA CYS A 845 17.61 0.95 -20.03
C CYS A 845 19.04 1.00 -20.56
N TRP A 846 19.51 -0.12 -21.08
CA TRP A 846 20.74 -0.19 -21.87
C TRP A 846 20.44 0.25 -23.30
N PHE A 847 20.98 1.40 -23.67
CA PHE A 847 20.83 1.98 -25.00
C PHE A 847 21.80 1.33 -25.97
N VAL A 848 21.24 0.66 -26.98
CA VAL A 848 21.98 0.09 -28.11
C VAL A 848 22.04 1.12 -29.23
N HIS A 849 23.25 1.58 -29.52
CA HIS A 849 23.53 2.60 -30.53
C HIS A 849 23.35 2.05 -31.97
N ASN A 850 23.55 2.91 -32.97
CA ASN A 850 23.59 2.54 -34.39
C ASN A 850 22.34 1.80 -34.88
N ASN A 851 21.17 2.41 -34.67
CA ASN A 851 19.88 1.87 -35.12
C ASN A 851 19.56 0.45 -34.60
N GLY A 852 20.08 0.07 -33.42
CA GLY A 852 19.90 -1.26 -32.86
C GLY A 852 20.69 -2.37 -33.57
N THR A 853 21.72 -2.00 -34.35
CA THR A 853 22.56 -2.98 -35.09
C THR A 853 23.16 -4.01 -34.13
N GLY A 854 23.02 -5.29 -34.48
CA GLY A 854 23.47 -6.43 -33.66
C GLY A 854 22.51 -6.83 -32.54
N LEU A 855 21.57 -5.96 -32.15
CA LEU A 855 20.44 -6.31 -31.30
C LEU A 855 19.27 -6.85 -32.14
N ILE A 856 18.91 -6.15 -33.22
CA ILE A 856 17.88 -6.60 -34.18
C ILE A 856 18.47 -7.61 -35.16
N ASP A 857 17.66 -8.55 -35.64
CA ASP A 857 18.03 -9.47 -36.71
C ASP A 857 18.21 -8.69 -38.03
N GLY A 858 19.35 -8.84 -38.70
CA GLY A 858 19.64 -8.09 -39.94
C GLY A 858 19.89 -6.60 -39.70
N THR A 859 19.31 -5.75 -40.55
CA THR A 859 19.42 -4.29 -40.51
C THR A 859 18.06 -3.63 -40.41
N HIS A 860 17.99 -2.40 -39.91
CA HIS A 860 16.71 -1.70 -39.74
C HIS A 860 15.95 -1.51 -41.07
N THR A 861 16.65 -1.50 -42.19
CA THR A 861 16.07 -1.41 -43.54
C THR A 861 15.32 -2.66 -43.98
N ASP A 862 15.64 -3.83 -43.41
CA ASP A 862 14.97 -5.10 -43.74
C ASP A 862 13.50 -5.12 -43.26
N TYR A 863 13.17 -4.23 -42.33
CA TYR A 863 11.82 -4.09 -41.78
C TYR A 863 10.98 -3.02 -42.52
N ILE A 864 11.48 -2.43 -43.60
CA ILE A 864 10.76 -1.39 -44.35
C ILE A 864 9.76 -2.03 -45.32
N VAL A 865 8.50 -1.58 -45.25
CA VAL A 865 7.41 -2.08 -46.11
C VAL A 865 6.82 -0.97 -46.99
N SER A 866 6.28 -1.37 -48.15
CA SER A 866 5.72 -0.43 -49.14
C SER A 866 4.34 0.14 -48.78
N GLY A 867 3.71 -0.31 -47.69
CA GLY A 867 2.39 0.18 -47.30
C GLY A 867 1.98 -0.17 -45.88
N ILE A 868 1.17 0.70 -45.26
CA ILE A 868 0.75 0.61 -43.85
C ILE A 868 -0.12 -0.62 -43.53
N PHE A 869 -0.61 -1.31 -44.56
CA PHE A 869 -1.42 -2.54 -44.44
C PHE A 869 -0.84 -3.73 -45.21
N LYS A 870 0.39 -3.61 -45.72
CA LYS A 870 1.05 -4.69 -46.44
C LYS A 870 1.86 -5.54 -45.47
N SER A 871 1.82 -6.85 -45.66
CA SER A 871 2.81 -7.75 -45.05
C SER A 871 4.15 -7.57 -45.77
N SER A 872 5.24 -7.61 -44.99
CA SER A 872 6.63 -7.65 -45.47
C SER A 872 6.89 -8.86 -46.37
#